data_AF-A0A915DU20-F1
#
_entry.id   AF-A0A915DU20-F1
#
_cell.length_a   1.000
_cell.length_b   1.000
_cell.length_c   1.000
_cell.angle_alpha   90.00
_cell.angle_beta   90.00
_cell.angle_gamma   90.00
#
_symmetry.space_group_name_H-M   'P 1'
#
loop_
_entity.id
_entity.type
_entity.pdbx_description
1 polymer ?
#
loop_
_entity_poly.entity_id
_entity_poly.type
_entity_poly.pdbx_seq_one_letter_code
_entity_poly.pdbx_strand_id
1 'polypeptide(L)'
;MFEELAKDEQDSVRLLSVEAGIVIVGLLRNDAAKLAQVKPIIKDLIMDKSWRVRYMAAEKIVEIQEAFGNKIPIEDMVGLYTNLLKDCEGEVRDIAAAKLQAFCTALPEEGRKQGIIDEILPVIKPLTTDANQHVKIALALHCGTSSAIFLCMLRDDTPEVRLNIISSLDKVSDVIGANELQYSLLPAIIDLAQDGKWRVRLAIVEYMPLLAEQLGQKFFDEKLLKLCMNWLTDHVYAIREAATSILKQLAEKFGAEWAVKMVLPKVIELAADNNYLHRMTCLFCFNTLCEALGKQHIISDVFPPLKRYAKTKFQMEGSRYAVSKFREEAKEALGLFEGRLGEKQVSKLLTRKFTADLFEKAGFKKLQEANDCHSLVKKYLTKEVVDQCKDKKTKLGATLLDVIQSGVANLDSGVGVYAPDAEAYTLFKPLFDPIIQDYHGFGPDQKQPQTDLGEGKTHLLTDLDPEGKYINSTRIRCGRSLEGYPFNPCLTEENYKEMEGKVKKVFDEIQRCAEPIDRRPFLVQGGRPFPARGQCLSILAHWSWNLPQQQQNLLGWVNEEDHLRIISMQNGGNVGQVLERLIKGVKAIEAKVPFSRDERLGWLTFCPTNLGTTVRASAHIRLPKISAKPDFKTICDGLKLQIRGIHGEHSDSVGGVYDISNKARLGLTEFEAVKQFYDGVKHLISLEEKA
;
A
#
# COMPACT_ATOMS: atom_id res chain seq x y z
N MET A 1 -4.40 -46.95 -10.48
CA MET A 1 -5.04 -45.64 -10.28
C MET A 1 -4.04 -44.48 -10.31
N PHE A 2 -3.22 -44.21 -9.28
CA PHE A 2 -2.28 -43.07 -9.33
C PHE A 2 -1.35 -43.11 -10.56
N GLU A 3 -0.74 -44.27 -10.82
CA GLU A 3 0.08 -44.52 -12.01
C GLU A 3 -0.64 -44.26 -13.34
N GLU A 4 -1.95 -44.52 -13.40
CA GLU A 4 -2.75 -44.31 -14.60
C GLU A 4 -3.07 -42.81 -14.78
N LEU A 5 -3.44 -42.12 -13.69
CA LEU A 5 -3.74 -40.68 -13.70
C LEU A 5 -2.51 -39.83 -14.04
N ALA A 6 -1.32 -40.24 -13.56
CA ALA A 6 -0.08 -39.56 -13.88
C ALA A 6 0.34 -39.73 -15.36
N LYS A 7 -0.27 -40.67 -16.08
CA LYS A 7 -0.05 -40.93 -17.51
C LYS A 7 -1.28 -40.59 -18.36
N ASP A 8 -2.27 -39.90 -17.80
CA ASP A 8 -3.50 -39.53 -18.50
C ASP A 8 -3.18 -38.66 -19.72
N GLU A 9 -4.00 -38.72 -20.78
CA GLU A 9 -3.81 -37.89 -21.97
C GLU A 9 -4.01 -36.39 -21.69
N GLN A 10 -4.90 -36.06 -20.75
CA GLN A 10 -5.19 -34.68 -20.36
C GLN A 10 -4.12 -34.14 -19.40
N ASP A 11 -3.50 -33.02 -19.78
CA ASP A 11 -2.51 -32.37 -18.93
C ASP A 11 -3.12 -31.82 -17.63
N SER A 12 -4.40 -31.43 -17.65
CA SER A 12 -5.19 -31.05 -16.47
C SER A 12 -5.26 -32.12 -15.39
N VAL A 13 -5.18 -33.40 -15.78
CA VAL A 13 -5.18 -34.54 -14.85
C VAL A 13 -3.76 -34.83 -14.37
N ARG A 14 -2.79 -34.82 -15.29
CA ARG A 14 -1.37 -35.05 -14.94
C ARG A 14 -0.82 -33.97 -14.00
N LEU A 15 -1.22 -32.71 -14.15
CA LEU A 15 -0.75 -31.64 -13.26
C LEU A 15 -1.21 -31.87 -11.81
N LEU A 16 -2.45 -32.32 -11.60
CA LEU A 16 -2.96 -32.68 -10.27
C LEU A 16 -2.24 -33.90 -9.69
N SER A 17 -1.69 -34.76 -10.56
CA SER A 17 -0.92 -35.93 -10.14
C SER A 17 0.41 -35.56 -9.48
N VAL A 18 0.94 -34.35 -9.69
CA VAL A 18 2.12 -33.85 -8.98
C VAL A 18 1.84 -33.77 -7.47
N GLU A 19 0.78 -33.06 -7.08
CA GLU A 19 0.38 -32.91 -5.67
C GLU A 19 -0.06 -34.25 -5.06
N ALA A 20 -0.82 -35.04 -5.81
CA ALA A 20 -1.22 -36.37 -5.38
C ALA A 20 0.02 -37.25 -5.11
N GLY A 21 1.05 -37.16 -5.95
CA GLY A 21 2.30 -37.88 -5.77
C GLY A 21 3.00 -37.50 -4.47
N ILE A 22 3.09 -36.21 -4.13
CA ILE A 22 3.67 -35.71 -2.87
C ILE A 22 2.94 -36.32 -1.66
N VAL A 23 1.59 -36.30 -1.68
CA VAL A 23 0.76 -36.88 -0.62
C VAL A 23 0.99 -38.39 -0.51
N ILE A 24 1.05 -39.10 -1.64
CA ILE A 24 1.28 -40.56 -1.66
C ILE A 24 2.66 -40.90 -1.08
N VAL A 25 3.71 -40.14 -1.41
CA VAL A 25 5.04 -40.32 -0.81
C VAL A 25 4.99 -40.16 0.70
N GLY A 26 4.21 -39.20 1.22
CA GLY A 26 4.00 -39.02 2.65
C GLY A 26 3.25 -40.17 3.34
N LEU A 27 2.30 -40.81 2.63
CA LEU A 27 1.48 -41.90 3.17
C LEU A 27 2.18 -43.27 3.15
N LEU A 28 3.09 -43.48 2.20
CA LEU A 28 3.82 -44.74 2.09
C LEU A 28 4.78 -44.90 3.29
N ARG A 29 4.63 -46.00 4.03
CA ARG A 29 5.53 -46.33 5.16
C ARG A 29 6.85 -46.98 4.71
N ASN A 30 6.88 -47.53 3.51
CA ASN A 30 8.03 -48.28 2.98
C ASN A 30 8.83 -47.42 2.00
N ASP A 31 10.07 -47.09 2.36
CA ASP A 31 10.99 -46.30 1.53
C ASP A 31 11.30 -46.96 0.18
N ALA A 32 11.39 -48.30 0.14
CA ALA A 32 11.60 -49.02 -1.12
C ALA A 32 10.42 -48.85 -2.08
N ALA A 33 9.19 -48.77 -1.55
CA ALA A 33 8.00 -48.52 -2.37
C ALA A 33 7.97 -47.07 -2.88
N LYS A 34 8.35 -46.08 -2.06
CA LYS A 34 8.47 -44.67 -2.48
C LYS A 34 9.43 -44.53 -3.67
N LEU A 35 10.60 -45.16 -3.57
CA LEU A 35 11.66 -45.07 -4.57
C LEU A 35 11.36 -45.90 -5.82
N ALA A 36 10.75 -47.08 -5.69
CA ALA A 36 10.50 -47.96 -6.83
C ALA A 36 9.24 -47.56 -7.62
N GLN A 37 8.19 -47.08 -6.94
CA GLN A 37 6.89 -46.85 -7.57
C GLN A 37 6.62 -45.36 -7.82
N VAL A 38 6.95 -44.47 -6.88
CA VAL A 38 6.53 -43.06 -6.97
C VAL A 38 7.60 -42.15 -7.58
N LYS A 39 8.89 -42.35 -7.24
CA LYS A 39 10.00 -41.56 -7.79
C LYS A 39 10.01 -41.52 -9.33
N PRO A 40 9.84 -42.64 -10.07
CA PRO A 40 9.85 -42.61 -11.54
C PRO A 40 8.73 -41.73 -12.10
N ILE A 41 7.54 -41.80 -11.49
CA ILE A 41 6.36 -41.03 -11.91
C ILE A 41 6.59 -39.54 -11.69
N ILE A 42 7.09 -39.14 -10.52
CA ILE A 42 7.42 -37.73 -10.24
C ILE A 42 8.49 -37.21 -11.20
N LYS A 43 9.51 -38.02 -11.49
CA LYS A 43 10.53 -37.69 -12.48
C LYS A 43 9.93 -37.49 -13.87
N ASP A 44 9.00 -38.34 -14.29
CA ASP A 44 8.29 -38.21 -15.58
C ASP A 44 7.42 -36.94 -15.61
N LEU A 45 6.77 -36.58 -14.52
CA LEU A 45 5.97 -35.36 -14.40
C LEU A 45 6.82 -34.08 -14.45
N ILE A 46 8.02 -34.09 -13.85
CA ILE A 46 8.99 -32.98 -13.95
C ILE A 46 9.46 -32.79 -15.40
N MET A 47 9.54 -33.88 -16.17
CA MET A 47 9.97 -33.88 -17.58
C MET A 47 8.79 -34.00 -18.55
N ASP A 48 7.57 -33.66 -18.12
CA ASP A 48 6.35 -33.88 -18.90
C ASP A 48 6.35 -33.09 -20.23
N LYS A 49 5.66 -33.63 -21.24
CA LYS A 49 5.47 -32.95 -22.54
C LYS A 49 4.74 -31.61 -22.42
N SER A 50 3.82 -31.47 -21.45
CA SER A 50 3.07 -30.23 -21.20
C SER A 50 3.82 -29.34 -20.22
N TRP A 51 4.06 -28.10 -20.63
CA TRP A 51 4.68 -27.09 -19.79
C TRP A 51 3.87 -26.79 -18.52
N ARG A 52 2.54 -26.99 -18.52
CA ARG A 52 1.69 -26.76 -17.35
C ARG A 52 1.97 -27.77 -16.24
N VAL A 53 2.27 -29.01 -16.61
CA VAL A 53 2.64 -30.07 -15.68
C VAL A 53 4.03 -29.78 -15.11
N ARG A 54 4.99 -29.39 -15.98
CA ARG A 54 6.33 -28.96 -15.55
C ARG A 54 6.31 -27.72 -14.67
N TYR A 55 5.43 -26.76 -14.97
CA TYR A 55 5.18 -25.58 -14.14
C TYR A 55 4.72 -25.97 -12.74
N MET A 56 3.71 -26.85 -12.64
CA MET A 56 3.23 -27.36 -11.36
C MET A 56 4.33 -28.13 -10.60
N ALA A 57 5.12 -28.93 -11.31
CA ALA A 57 6.26 -29.62 -10.73
C ALA A 57 7.34 -28.66 -10.19
N ALA A 58 7.62 -27.57 -10.91
CA ALA A 58 8.52 -26.51 -10.46
C ALA A 58 7.97 -25.72 -9.27
N GLU A 59 6.67 -25.42 -9.27
CA GLU A 59 5.99 -24.75 -8.16
C GLU A 59 6.10 -25.56 -6.85
N LYS A 60 6.00 -26.89 -6.96
CA LYS A 60 6.01 -27.85 -5.85
C LYS A 60 7.36 -28.54 -5.62
N ILE A 61 8.45 -28.05 -6.23
CA ILE A 61 9.73 -28.78 -6.22
C ILE A 61 10.32 -28.95 -4.82
N VAL A 62 10.10 -27.96 -3.93
CA VAL A 62 10.57 -28.00 -2.55
C VAL A 62 9.78 -29.02 -1.75
N GLU A 63 8.47 -29.06 -1.94
CA GLU A 63 7.56 -30.04 -1.32
C GLU A 63 7.85 -31.47 -1.81
N ILE A 64 8.18 -31.63 -3.10
CA ILE A 64 8.67 -32.91 -3.66
C ILE A 64 9.96 -33.32 -2.93
N GLN A 65 10.92 -32.41 -2.82
CA GLN A 65 12.19 -32.67 -2.16
C GLN A 65 12.00 -33.05 -0.68
N GLU A 66 11.16 -32.33 0.05
CA GLU A 66 10.84 -32.61 1.45
C GLU A 66 10.13 -33.96 1.62
N ALA A 67 9.21 -34.30 0.73
CA ALA A 67 8.48 -35.57 0.79
C ALA A 67 9.41 -36.78 0.64
N PHE A 68 10.41 -36.70 -0.24
CA PHE A 68 11.43 -37.73 -0.38
C PHE A 68 12.55 -37.63 0.66
N GLY A 69 12.77 -36.45 1.25
CA GLY A 69 13.87 -36.19 2.19
C GLY A 69 15.24 -36.59 1.60
N ASN A 70 16.11 -37.18 2.42
CA ASN A 70 17.45 -37.62 2.02
C ASN A 70 17.46 -38.95 1.22
N LYS A 71 16.32 -39.40 0.68
CA LYS A 71 16.20 -40.73 0.04
C LYS A 71 16.53 -40.70 -1.45
N ILE A 72 16.45 -39.53 -2.08
CA ILE A 72 16.91 -39.34 -3.46
C ILE A 72 18.34 -38.78 -3.40
N PRO A 73 19.28 -39.34 -4.19
CA PRO A 73 20.62 -38.78 -4.32
C PRO A 73 20.57 -37.30 -4.69
N ILE A 74 21.49 -36.53 -4.12
CA ILE A 74 21.52 -35.08 -4.34
C ILE A 74 21.68 -34.75 -5.84
N GLU A 75 22.49 -35.54 -6.57
CA GLU A 75 22.74 -35.34 -8.00
C GLU A 75 21.46 -35.52 -8.81
N ASP A 76 20.60 -36.47 -8.42
CA ASP A 76 19.31 -36.69 -9.09
C ASP A 76 18.37 -35.50 -8.89
N MET A 77 18.26 -34.98 -7.66
CA MET A 77 17.38 -33.84 -7.36
C MET A 77 17.87 -32.56 -8.02
N VAL A 78 19.18 -32.31 -7.95
CA VAL A 78 19.80 -31.14 -8.59
C VAL A 78 19.69 -31.23 -10.11
N GLY A 79 19.88 -32.42 -10.70
CA GLY A 79 19.67 -32.67 -12.12
C GLY A 79 18.22 -32.38 -12.58
N LEU A 80 17.22 -32.82 -11.81
CA LEU A 80 15.80 -32.53 -12.10
C LEU A 80 15.52 -31.03 -12.02
N TYR A 81 16.05 -30.36 -11.01
CA TYR A 81 15.82 -28.93 -10.83
C TYR A 81 16.53 -28.07 -11.88
N THR A 82 17.75 -28.44 -12.27
CA THR A 82 18.48 -27.74 -13.33
C THR A 82 17.79 -27.88 -14.70
N ASN A 83 17.03 -28.96 -14.95
CA ASN A 83 16.19 -29.07 -16.13
C ASN A 83 15.05 -28.04 -16.14
N LEU A 84 14.40 -27.81 -14.99
CA LEU A 84 13.34 -26.80 -14.85
C LEU A 84 13.90 -25.37 -15.00
N LEU A 85 15.12 -25.12 -14.49
CA LEU A 85 15.82 -23.86 -14.72
C LEU A 85 16.22 -23.65 -16.20
N LYS A 86 16.38 -24.73 -16.98
CA LYS A 86 16.71 -24.71 -18.42
C LYS A 86 15.50 -24.92 -19.32
N ASP A 87 14.29 -24.85 -18.77
CA ASP A 87 13.08 -25.18 -19.53
C ASP A 87 12.95 -24.30 -20.78
N CYS A 88 12.32 -24.81 -21.84
CA CYS A 88 12.07 -24.02 -23.04
C CYS A 88 11.04 -22.90 -22.80
N GLU A 89 10.08 -23.10 -21.89
CA GLU A 89 9.04 -22.12 -21.58
C GLU A 89 9.47 -21.16 -20.47
N GLY A 90 9.21 -19.87 -20.68
CA GLY A 90 9.63 -18.82 -19.75
C GLY A 90 8.92 -18.87 -18.40
N GLU A 91 7.66 -19.28 -18.38
CA GLU A 91 6.82 -19.42 -17.19
C GLU A 91 7.34 -20.49 -16.23
N VAL A 92 7.89 -21.59 -16.78
CA VAL A 92 8.50 -22.66 -15.99
C VAL A 92 9.83 -22.18 -15.40
N ARG A 93 10.65 -21.49 -16.20
CA ARG A 93 11.90 -20.89 -15.71
C ARG A 93 11.67 -19.83 -14.64
N ASP A 94 10.60 -19.04 -14.74
CA ASP A 94 10.23 -17.99 -13.79
C ASP A 94 9.91 -18.58 -12.41
N ILE A 95 8.97 -19.52 -12.35
CA ILE A 95 8.62 -20.17 -11.08
C ILE A 95 9.78 -20.97 -10.51
N ALA A 96 10.59 -21.62 -11.35
CA ALA A 96 11.82 -22.29 -10.92
C ALA A 96 12.81 -21.27 -10.32
N ALA A 97 13.10 -20.16 -11.00
CA ALA A 97 13.99 -19.12 -10.46
C ALA A 97 13.49 -18.56 -9.11
N ALA A 98 12.17 -18.39 -8.93
CA ALA A 98 11.57 -17.95 -7.68
C ALA A 98 11.71 -18.98 -6.52
N LYS A 99 11.89 -20.27 -6.81
CA LYS A 99 12.07 -21.34 -5.81
C LYS A 99 13.53 -21.63 -5.49
N LEU A 100 14.48 -20.98 -6.17
CA LEU A 100 15.92 -21.24 -6.08
C LEU A 100 16.48 -21.25 -4.67
N GLN A 101 16.18 -20.22 -3.89
CA GLN A 101 16.69 -20.13 -2.52
C GLN A 101 16.14 -21.25 -1.64
N ALA A 102 14.82 -21.48 -1.68
CA ALA A 102 14.16 -22.50 -0.88
C ALA A 102 14.67 -23.91 -1.23
N PHE A 103 14.80 -24.21 -2.53
CA PHE A 103 15.36 -25.48 -3.01
C PHE A 103 16.79 -25.71 -2.49
N CYS A 104 17.68 -24.73 -2.69
CA CYS A 104 19.07 -24.81 -2.24
C CYS A 104 19.18 -25.00 -0.72
N THR A 105 18.33 -24.34 0.07
CA THR A 105 18.29 -24.48 1.53
C THR A 105 17.79 -25.85 1.97
N ALA A 106 16.83 -26.44 1.25
CA ALA A 106 16.27 -27.75 1.56
C ALA A 106 17.20 -28.92 1.21
N LEU A 107 18.28 -28.72 0.45
CA LEU A 107 19.20 -29.80 0.06
C LEU A 107 19.89 -30.42 1.28
N PRO A 108 20.18 -31.73 1.31
CA PRO A 108 20.92 -32.34 2.42
C PRO A 108 22.27 -31.63 2.65
N GLU A 109 22.67 -31.39 3.90
CA GLU A 109 23.92 -30.65 4.19
C GLU A 109 25.16 -31.30 3.56
N GLU A 110 25.19 -32.63 3.54
CA GLU A 110 26.20 -33.43 2.87
C GLU A 110 26.06 -33.28 1.35
N GLY A 111 27.09 -32.74 0.69
CA GLY A 111 27.09 -32.51 -0.76
C GLY A 111 26.39 -31.22 -1.23
N ARG A 112 25.61 -30.52 -0.37
CA ARG A 112 24.90 -29.26 -0.73
C ARG A 112 25.77 -28.27 -1.47
N LYS A 113 26.91 -27.93 -0.87
CA LYS A 113 27.81 -26.89 -1.39
C LYS A 113 28.37 -27.29 -2.76
N GLN A 114 28.72 -28.55 -2.93
CA GLN A 114 29.26 -29.06 -4.20
C GLN A 114 28.19 -29.06 -5.28
N GLY A 115 26.99 -29.60 -5.00
CA GLY A 115 25.89 -29.61 -5.96
C GLY A 115 25.44 -28.20 -6.39
N ILE A 116 25.42 -27.23 -5.47
CA ILE A 116 25.12 -25.84 -5.81
C ILE A 116 26.20 -25.25 -6.73
N ILE A 117 27.48 -25.42 -6.40
CA ILE A 117 28.59 -24.80 -7.13
C ILE A 117 28.77 -25.45 -8.51
N ASP A 118 28.72 -26.77 -8.59
CA ASP A 118 29.06 -27.52 -9.81
C ASP A 118 27.90 -27.59 -10.79
N GLU A 119 26.67 -27.67 -10.30
CA GLU A 119 25.51 -27.92 -11.16
C GLU A 119 24.52 -26.75 -11.24
N ILE A 120 24.20 -26.09 -10.12
CA ILE A 120 23.19 -25.01 -10.12
C ILE A 120 23.78 -23.68 -10.60
N LEU A 121 24.93 -23.29 -10.08
CA LEU A 121 25.56 -22.00 -10.37
C LEU A 121 25.86 -21.78 -11.87
N PRO A 122 26.33 -22.77 -12.65
CA PRO A 122 26.52 -22.62 -14.09
C PRO A 122 25.23 -22.34 -14.86
N VAL A 123 24.08 -22.78 -14.32
CA VAL A 123 22.75 -22.63 -14.94
C VAL A 123 22.12 -21.29 -14.60
N ILE A 124 22.44 -20.73 -13.44
CA ILE A 124 22.01 -19.38 -13.06
C ILE A 124 22.59 -18.33 -14.01
N LYS A 125 23.84 -18.49 -14.44
CA LYS A 125 24.54 -17.46 -15.23
C LYS A 125 23.83 -17.12 -16.56
N PRO A 126 23.35 -18.07 -17.37
CA PRO A 126 22.50 -17.75 -18.53
C PRO A 126 21.18 -17.04 -18.18
N LEU A 127 20.58 -17.35 -17.02
CA LEU A 127 19.31 -16.76 -16.59
C LEU A 127 19.41 -15.27 -16.23
N THR A 128 20.61 -14.76 -15.93
CA THR A 128 20.82 -13.33 -15.67
C THR A 128 20.56 -12.49 -16.92
N THR A 129 20.62 -13.10 -18.10
CA THR A 129 20.35 -12.47 -19.40
C THR A 129 19.16 -13.13 -20.11
N ASP A 130 18.22 -13.73 -19.36
CA ASP A 130 17.06 -14.39 -19.93
C ASP A 130 16.21 -13.41 -20.77
N ALA A 131 15.65 -13.92 -21.87
CA ALA A 131 14.76 -13.16 -22.74
C ALA A 131 13.45 -12.79 -22.02
N ASN A 132 12.99 -13.62 -21.09
CA ASN A 132 11.81 -13.35 -20.27
C ASN A 132 12.19 -12.48 -19.06
N GLN A 133 11.58 -11.30 -18.97
CA GLN A 133 11.83 -10.35 -17.89
C GLN A 133 11.43 -10.89 -16.51
N HIS A 134 10.38 -11.71 -16.41
CA HIS A 134 9.92 -12.28 -15.15
C HIS A 134 10.96 -13.21 -14.53
N VAL A 135 11.64 -14.02 -15.34
CA VAL A 135 12.76 -14.88 -14.92
C VAL A 135 13.87 -14.04 -14.28
N LYS A 136 14.26 -12.95 -14.94
CA LYS A 136 15.31 -12.04 -14.40
C LYS A 136 14.87 -11.38 -13.10
N ILE A 137 13.59 -10.98 -13.00
CA ILE A 137 13.03 -10.36 -11.79
C ILE A 137 13.02 -11.34 -10.62
N ALA A 138 12.59 -12.58 -10.84
CA ALA A 138 12.58 -13.64 -9.85
C ALA A 138 14.01 -13.97 -9.37
N LEU A 139 14.94 -14.08 -10.31
CA LEU A 139 16.35 -14.35 -10.01
C LEU A 139 17.00 -13.24 -9.18
N ALA A 140 16.65 -11.98 -9.45
CA ALA A 140 17.21 -10.81 -8.78
C ALA A 140 16.96 -10.78 -7.27
N LEU A 141 15.89 -11.42 -6.79
CA LEU A 141 15.56 -11.50 -5.36
C LEU A 141 16.50 -12.43 -4.58
N HIS A 142 17.20 -13.34 -5.26
CA HIS A 142 17.93 -14.44 -4.63
C HIS A 142 19.44 -14.44 -4.91
N CYS A 143 19.92 -13.67 -5.90
CA CYS A 143 21.31 -13.75 -6.39
C CYS A 143 22.33 -12.79 -5.76
N GLY A 144 22.20 -12.49 -4.46
CA GLY A 144 23.16 -11.62 -3.73
C GLY A 144 24.54 -12.23 -3.41
N THR A 145 24.84 -13.46 -3.83
CA THR A 145 26.03 -14.20 -3.35
C THR A 145 27.24 -14.18 -4.28
N SER A 146 27.11 -13.76 -5.53
CA SER A 146 28.22 -13.67 -6.49
C SER A 146 28.35 -12.26 -7.07
N SER A 147 29.52 -11.64 -6.89
CA SER A 147 29.82 -10.30 -7.39
C SER A 147 29.61 -10.15 -8.90
N ALA A 148 29.93 -11.18 -9.68
CA ALA A 148 29.78 -11.17 -11.13
C ALA A 148 28.30 -11.18 -11.57
N ILE A 149 27.46 -11.98 -10.92
CA ILE A 149 26.02 -12.05 -11.20
C ILE A 149 25.34 -10.73 -10.76
N PHE A 150 25.71 -10.24 -9.58
CA PHE A 150 25.21 -8.97 -9.06
C PHE A 150 25.48 -7.81 -10.03
N LEU A 151 26.72 -7.68 -10.51
CA LEU A 151 27.10 -6.64 -11.47
C LEU A 151 26.34 -6.76 -12.80
N CYS A 152 26.12 -7.97 -13.29
CA CYS A 152 25.37 -8.21 -14.53
C CYS A 152 23.93 -7.72 -14.40
N MET A 153 23.25 -8.09 -13.30
CA MET A 153 21.83 -7.78 -13.10
C MET A 153 21.61 -6.33 -12.65
N LEU A 154 22.59 -5.72 -11.98
CA LEU A 154 22.56 -4.29 -11.62
C LEU A 154 22.52 -3.38 -12.87
N ARG A 155 23.07 -3.86 -14.00
CA ARG A 155 23.09 -3.17 -15.29
C ARG A 155 21.96 -3.60 -16.24
N ASP A 156 20.98 -4.37 -15.75
CA ASP A 156 19.88 -4.86 -16.59
C ASP A 156 18.95 -3.72 -17.04
N ASP A 157 18.44 -3.79 -18.28
CA ASP A 157 17.52 -2.76 -18.80
C ASP A 157 16.17 -2.71 -18.06
N THR A 158 15.81 -3.79 -17.35
CA THR A 158 14.57 -3.94 -16.60
C THR A 158 14.68 -3.26 -15.24
N PRO A 159 13.88 -2.23 -14.94
CA PRO A 159 13.95 -1.49 -13.67
C PRO A 159 13.70 -2.35 -12.44
N GLU A 160 12.75 -3.29 -12.53
CA GLU A 160 12.35 -4.19 -11.46
C GLU A 160 13.51 -5.12 -11.07
N VAL A 161 14.30 -5.58 -12.06
CA VAL A 161 15.53 -6.34 -11.84
C VAL A 161 16.52 -5.50 -11.04
N ARG A 162 16.78 -4.26 -11.50
CA ARG A 162 17.71 -3.35 -10.83
C ARG A 162 17.27 -3.03 -9.40
N LEU A 163 15.97 -2.79 -9.18
CA LEU A 163 15.38 -2.55 -7.86
C LEU A 163 15.55 -3.74 -6.92
N ASN A 164 15.26 -4.95 -7.39
CA ASN A 164 15.41 -6.17 -6.57
C ASN A 164 16.88 -6.41 -6.19
N ILE A 165 17.82 -6.18 -7.11
CA ILE A 165 19.25 -6.26 -6.84
C ILE A 165 19.68 -5.19 -5.81
N ILE A 166 19.25 -3.94 -5.97
CA ILE A 166 19.52 -2.85 -5.01
C ILE A 166 18.97 -3.24 -3.63
N SER A 167 17.79 -3.88 -3.57
CA SER A 167 17.19 -4.28 -2.30
C SER A 167 17.98 -5.34 -1.52
N SER A 168 18.89 -6.04 -2.22
CA SER A 168 19.79 -7.05 -1.65
C SER A 168 21.22 -6.54 -1.47
N LEU A 169 21.46 -5.23 -1.63
CA LEU A 169 22.79 -4.62 -1.52
C LEU A 169 23.34 -4.70 -0.09
N ASP A 170 22.47 -4.74 0.91
CA ASP A 170 22.79 -5.03 2.31
C ASP A 170 23.51 -6.40 2.46
N LYS A 171 22.92 -7.46 1.91
CA LYS A 171 23.46 -8.83 1.95
C LYS A 171 24.80 -8.97 1.22
N VAL A 172 24.98 -8.18 0.17
CA VAL A 172 26.17 -8.22 -0.70
C VAL A 172 27.32 -7.42 -0.08
N SER A 173 27.00 -6.33 0.61
CA SER A 173 27.99 -5.48 1.28
C SER A 173 28.80 -6.21 2.36
N ASP A 174 28.19 -7.18 3.04
CA ASP A 174 28.85 -8.03 4.04
C ASP A 174 29.86 -9.01 3.42
N VAL A 175 29.71 -9.35 2.13
CA VAL A 175 30.47 -10.41 1.45
C VAL A 175 31.60 -9.84 0.59
N ILE A 176 31.39 -8.66 -0.02
CA ILE A 176 32.27 -8.11 -1.05
C ILE A 176 33.42 -7.25 -0.49
N GLY A 177 33.26 -6.70 0.73
CA GLY A 177 34.25 -5.81 1.35
C GLY A 177 34.32 -4.42 0.68
N ALA A 178 34.77 -3.41 1.42
CA ALA A 178 34.70 -2.00 1.00
C ALA A 178 35.47 -1.68 -0.31
N ASN A 179 36.55 -2.41 -0.60
CA ASN A 179 37.39 -2.16 -1.78
C ASN A 179 36.69 -2.55 -3.09
N GLU A 180 36.04 -3.71 -3.17
CA GLU A 180 35.31 -4.13 -4.36
C GLU A 180 34.01 -3.34 -4.56
N LEU A 181 33.36 -2.91 -3.47
CA LEU A 181 32.24 -1.97 -3.51
C LEU A 181 32.65 -0.66 -4.22
N GLN A 182 33.85 -0.15 -3.92
CA GLN A 182 34.37 1.08 -4.49
C GLN A 182 34.69 0.99 -5.99
N TYR A 183 35.36 -0.08 -6.45
CA TYR A 183 35.84 -0.16 -7.84
C TYR A 183 34.82 -0.76 -8.81
N SER A 184 33.99 -1.70 -8.34
CA SER A 184 33.09 -2.47 -9.22
C SER A 184 31.64 -1.95 -9.18
N LEU A 185 31.14 -1.58 -8.00
CA LEU A 185 29.72 -1.27 -7.79
C LEU A 185 29.39 0.22 -7.85
N LEU A 186 30.31 1.08 -7.40
CA LEU A 186 30.07 2.52 -7.34
C LEU A 186 29.67 3.16 -8.68
N PRO A 187 30.31 2.85 -9.83
CA PRO A 187 29.88 3.42 -11.12
C PRO A 187 28.42 3.08 -11.43
N ALA A 188 28.02 1.82 -11.20
CA ALA A 188 26.65 1.39 -11.43
C ALA A 188 25.66 2.06 -10.47
N ILE A 189 26.03 2.23 -9.19
CA ILE A 189 25.20 2.97 -8.22
C ILE A 189 25.01 4.43 -8.67
N ILE A 190 26.06 5.08 -9.18
CA ILE A 190 25.99 6.46 -9.69
C ILE A 190 25.07 6.55 -10.91
N ASP A 191 25.14 5.58 -11.82
CA ASP A 191 24.25 5.52 -12.99
C ASP A 191 22.79 5.35 -12.55
N LEU A 192 22.52 4.49 -11.56
CA LEU A 192 21.18 4.24 -11.01
C LEU A 192 20.63 5.44 -10.22
N ALA A 193 21.50 6.18 -9.53
CA ALA A 193 21.16 7.43 -8.85
C ALA A 193 20.60 8.50 -9.81
N GLN A 194 20.89 8.36 -11.11
CA GLN A 194 20.49 9.28 -12.18
C GLN A 194 19.52 8.62 -13.18
N ASP A 195 18.98 7.44 -12.87
CA ASP A 195 18.13 6.68 -13.78
C ASP A 195 16.88 7.48 -14.22
N GLY A 196 16.43 7.29 -15.46
CA GLY A 196 15.23 7.97 -15.97
C GLY A 196 13.96 7.64 -15.15
N LYS A 197 13.85 6.44 -14.58
CA LYS A 197 12.71 6.01 -13.76
C LYS A 197 12.95 6.39 -12.31
N TRP A 198 12.11 7.31 -11.81
CA TRP A 198 12.27 7.87 -10.46
C TRP A 198 12.21 6.82 -9.34
N ARG A 199 11.53 5.69 -9.50
CA ARG A 199 11.50 4.62 -8.48
C ARG A 199 12.89 4.00 -8.24
N VAL A 200 13.68 3.84 -9.31
CA VAL A 200 15.07 3.37 -9.22
C VAL A 200 15.92 4.40 -8.47
N ARG A 201 15.78 5.68 -8.83
CA ARG A 201 16.46 6.77 -8.11
C ARG A 201 16.06 6.80 -6.63
N LEU A 202 14.78 6.65 -6.31
CA LEU A 202 14.28 6.68 -4.94
C LEU A 202 14.90 5.57 -4.09
N ALA A 203 14.97 4.34 -4.62
CA ALA A 203 15.64 3.26 -3.93
C ALA A 203 17.10 3.63 -3.61
N ILE A 204 17.86 4.15 -4.59
CA ILE A 204 19.25 4.57 -4.36
C ILE A 204 19.35 5.71 -3.33
N VAL A 205 18.41 6.66 -3.34
CA VAL A 205 18.35 7.73 -2.32
C VAL A 205 18.20 7.12 -0.93
N GLU A 206 17.26 6.20 -0.74
CA GLU A 206 16.97 5.56 0.55
C GLU A 206 18.13 4.69 1.06
N TYR A 207 18.92 4.08 0.17
CA TYR A 207 20.13 3.32 0.54
C TYR A 207 21.37 4.18 0.79
N MET A 208 21.34 5.47 0.47
CA MET A 208 22.51 6.35 0.55
C MET A 208 23.12 6.47 1.96
N PRO A 209 22.36 6.53 3.07
CA PRO A 209 22.93 6.55 4.42
C PRO A 209 23.76 5.31 4.75
N LEU A 210 23.36 4.13 4.26
CA LEU A 210 24.11 2.88 4.46
C LEU A 210 25.44 2.90 3.67
N LEU A 211 25.40 3.35 2.41
CA LEU A 211 26.60 3.51 1.59
C LEU A 211 27.59 4.50 2.23
N ALA A 212 27.08 5.59 2.78
CA ALA A 212 27.89 6.60 3.46
C ALA A 212 28.60 6.03 4.71
N GLU A 213 27.92 5.16 5.45
CA GLU A 213 28.49 4.45 6.61
C GLU A 213 29.58 3.46 6.21
N GLN A 214 29.35 2.68 5.16
CA GLN A 214 30.30 1.64 4.71
C GLN A 214 31.55 2.20 4.05
N LEU A 215 31.41 3.26 3.25
CA LEU A 215 32.52 3.89 2.54
C LEU A 215 33.29 4.90 3.41
N GLY A 216 32.67 5.35 4.51
CA GLY A 216 33.20 6.37 5.40
C GLY A 216 33.03 7.79 4.86
N GLN A 217 33.03 8.75 5.79
CA GLN A 217 32.71 10.16 5.54
C GLN A 217 33.59 10.80 4.45
N LYS A 218 34.92 10.61 4.52
CA LYS A 218 35.84 11.24 3.56
C LYS A 218 35.54 10.82 2.12
N PHE A 219 35.29 9.54 1.90
CA PHE A 219 34.98 9.02 0.58
C PHE A 219 33.61 9.51 0.10
N PHE A 220 32.61 9.48 0.99
CA PHE A 220 31.27 9.95 0.71
C PHE A 220 31.26 11.42 0.26
N ASP A 221 31.99 12.29 0.98
CA ASP A 221 32.10 13.71 0.66
C ASP A 221 32.69 13.93 -0.74
N GLU A 222 33.71 13.16 -1.12
CA GLU A 222 34.39 13.30 -2.41
C GLU A 222 33.58 12.75 -3.60
N LYS A 223 32.78 11.69 -3.40
CA LYS A 223 32.18 10.92 -4.51
C LYS A 223 30.66 10.97 -4.58
N LEU A 224 29.97 11.05 -3.45
CA LEU A 224 28.52 10.80 -3.37
C LEU A 224 27.70 12.01 -2.89
N LEU A 225 28.31 12.91 -2.10
CA LEU A 225 27.62 14.08 -1.55
C LEU A 225 26.98 14.94 -2.66
N LYS A 226 27.65 15.09 -3.80
CA LYS A 226 27.13 15.86 -4.95
C LYS A 226 25.80 15.29 -5.47
N LEU A 227 25.63 13.96 -5.46
CA LEU A 227 24.37 13.32 -5.87
C LEU A 227 23.24 13.68 -4.90
N CYS A 228 23.52 13.63 -3.60
CA CYS A 228 22.56 14.02 -2.56
C CYS A 228 22.06 15.46 -2.76
N MET A 229 22.98 16.37 -3.10
CA MET A 229 22.63 17.77 -3.38
C MET A 229 21.80 17.92 -4.66
N ASN A 230 22.11 17.17 -5.72
CA ASN A 230 21.35 17.21 -6.96
C ASN A 230 19.91 16.73 -6.78
N TRP A 231 19.68 15.76 -5.89
CA TRP A 231 18.33 15.25 -5.61
C TRP A 231 17.41 16.27 -4.94
N LEU A 232 17.95 17.31 -4.29
CA LEU A 232 17.14 18.41 -3.74
C LEU A 232 16.44 19.24 -4.83
N THR A 233 16.92 19.12 -6.07
CA THR A 233 16.37 19.78 -7.27
C THR A 233 15.79 18.77 -8.28
N ASP A 234 15.55 17.51 -7.87
CA ASP A 234 14.94 16.50 -8.75
C ASP A 234 13.53 16.96 -9.18
N HIS A 235 13.11 16.63 -10.39
CA HIS A 235 11.78 17.00 -10.90
C HIS A 235 10.66 16.30 -10.10
N VAL A 236 10.92 15.12 -9.54
CA VAL A 236 9.96 14.33 -8.74
C VAL A 236 9.99 14.73 -7.27
N TYR A 237 8.82 15.08 -6.73
CA TYR A 237 8.66 15.48 -5.32
C TYR A 237 9.13 14.40 -4.34
N ALA A 238 8.78 13.14 -4.57
CA ALA A 238 9.17 12.03 -3.68
C ALA A 238 10.70 11.91 -3.52
N ILE A 239 11.46 12.18 -4.58
CA ILE A 239 12.93 12.20 -4.52
C ILE A 239 13.42 13.36 -3.68
N ARG A 240 12.86 14.57 -3.87
CA ARG A 240 13.24 15.76 -3.07
C ARG A 240 12.93 15.56 -1.59
N GLU A 241 11.77 14.99 -1.27
CA GLU A 241 11.36 14.66 0.11
C GLU A 241 12.33 13.65 0.73
N ALA A 242 12.59 12.53 0.05
CA ALA A 242 13.55 11.52 0.51
C ALA A 242 14.96 12.11 0.68
N ALA A 243 15.41 12.95 -0.25
CA ALA A 243 16.68 13.67 -0.16
C ALA A 243 16.78 14.52 1.11
N THR A 244 15.70 15.20 1.53
CA THR A 244 15.71 15.97 2.80
C THR A 244 15.85 15.06 4.03
N SER A 245 15.20 13.89 4.01
CA SER A 245 15.24 12.90 5.09
C SER A 245 16.64 12.28 5.22
N ILE A 246 17.27 11.89 4.10
CA ILE A 246 18.60 11.29 4.14
C ILE A 246 19.68 12.28 4.58
N LEU A 247 19.56 13.57 4.25
CA LEU A 247 20.50 14.59 4.72
C LEU A 247 20.44 14.76 6.23
N LYS A 248 19.26 14.58 6.85
CA LYS A 248 19.14 14.51 8.31
C LYS A 248 19.86 13.28 8.85
N GLN A 249 19.64 12.09 8.29
CA GLN A 249 20.32 10.88 8.76
C GLN A 249 21.85 10.98 8.62
N LEU A 250 22.33 11.57 7.52
CA LEU A 250 23.75 11.85 7.32
C LEU A 250 24.28 12.88 8.32
N ALA A 251 23.50 13.92 8.63
CA ALA A 251 23.85 14.92 9.65
C ALA A 251 23.89 14.31 11.07
N GLU A 252 22.99 13.37 11.38
CA GLU A 252 23.02 12.63 12.65
C GLU A 252 24.25 11.72 12.75
N LYS A 253 24.69 11.14 11.62
CA LYS A 253 25.86 10.25 11.56
C LYS A 253 27.20 11.00 11.55
N PHE A 254 27.35 12.01 10.69
CA PHE A 254 28.60 12.76 10.50
C PHE A 254 28.71 14.00 11.39
N GLY A 255 27.63 14.34 12.10
CA GLY A 255 27.58 15.42 13.08
C GLY A 255 27.07 16.75 12.53
N ALA A 256 26.61 17.60 13.45
CA ALA A 256 26.03 18.90 13.14
C ALA A 256 27.04 19.83 12.43
N GLU A 257 28.31 19.84 12.84
CA GLU A 257 29.34 20.67 12.21
C GLU A 257 29.55 20.33 10.73
N TRP A 258 29.55 19.04 10.39
CA TRP A 258 29.63 18.58 9.01
C TRP A 258 28.43 19.08 8.21
N ALA A 259 27.21 18.96 8.75
CA ALA A 259 26.01 19.40 8.07
C ALA A 259 25.99 20.92 7.85
N VAL A 260 26.43 21.72 8.84
CA VAL A 260 26.58 23.18 8.69
C VAL A 260 27.59 23.52 7.61
N LYS A 261 28.71 22.80 7.53
CA LYS A 261 29.78 23.09 6.58
C LYS A 261 29.49 22.62 5.15
N MET A 262 28.92 21.44 5.00
CA MET A 262 28.84 20.73 3.71
C MET A 262 27.44 20.75 3.10
N VAL A 263 26.38 20.81 3.92
CA VAL A 263 24.98 20.69 3.46
C VAL A 263 24.27 22.04 3.45
N LEU A 264 24.35 22.76 4.56
CA LEU A 264 23.57 23.97 4.79
C LEU A 264 23.80 25.09 3.76
N PRO A 265 25.03 25.35 3.26
CA PRO A 265 25.25 26.36 2.22
C PRO A 265 24.44 26.05 0.96
N LYS A 266 24.37 24.78 0.58
CA LYS A 266 23.63 24.36 -0.61
C LYS A 266 22.12 24.47 -0.40
N VAL A 267 21.63 24.14 0.80
CA VAL A 267 20.22 24.34 1.16
C VAL A 267 19.85 25.83 1.11
N ILE A 268 20.70 26.71 1.63
CA ILE A 268 20.50 28.17 1.61
C ILE A 268 20.44 28.71 0.17
N GLU A 269 21.26 28.19 -0.75
CA GLU A 269 21.22 28.56 -2.17
C GLU A 269 19.86 28.25 -2.82
N LEU A 270 19.20 27.14 -2.43
CA LEU A 270 17.90 26.75 -2.99
C LEU A 270 16.81 27.81 -2.76
N ALA A 271 16.92 28.61 -1.69
CA ALA A 271 15.97 29.70 -1.44
C ALA A 271 16.00 30.80 -2.50
N ALA A 272 17.09 30.91 -3.26
CA ALA A 272 17.28 31.87 -4.34
C ALA A 272 17.09 31.26 -5.74
N ASP A 273 16.73 29.97 -5.83
CA ASP A 273 16.50 29.29 -7.11
C ASP A 273 15.28 29.88 -7.84
N ASN A 274 15.33 29.93 -9.17
CA ASN A 274 14.23 30.43 -10.02
C ASN A 274 12.98 29.53 -9.93
N ASN A 275 13.14 28.24 -9.68
CA ASN A 275 12.06 27.29 -9.52
C ASN A 275 11.46 27.36 -8.09
N TYR A 276 10.17 27.68 -8.00
CA TYR A 276 9.44 27.72 -6.74
C TYR A 276 9.52 26.41 -5.95
N LEU A 277 9.50 25.26 -6.63
CA LEU A 277 9.55 23.96 -5.95
C LEU A 277 10.91 23.71 -5.28
N HIS A 278 12.01 24.24 -5.84
CA HIS A 278 13.34 24.14 -5.23
C HIS A 278 13.43 25.03 -4.00
N ARG A 279 12.86 26.25 -4.09
CA ARG A 279 12.70 27.13 -2.94
C ARG A 279 11.92 26.41 -1.83
N MET A 280 10.84 25.71 -2.15
CA MET A 280 10.10 24.92 -1.14
C MET A 280 10.94 23.81 -0.50
N THR A 281 11.75 23.11 -1.30
CA THR A 281 12.70 22.11 -0.77
C THR A 281 13.64 22.73 0.28
N CYS A 282 14.06 23.98 0.12
CA CYS A 282 14.86 24.69 1.13
C CYS A 282 14.19 24.70 2.51
N LEU A 283 12.90 25.08 2.58
CA LEU A 283 12.17 25.16 3.85
C LEU A 283 11.95 23.77 4.46
N PHE A 284 11.67 22.77 3.63
CA PHE A 284 11.58 21.38 4.10
C PHE A 284 12.92 20.89 4.65
N CYS A 285 14.03 21.16 3.96
CA CYS A 285 15.37 20.86 4.45
C CYS A 285 15.67 21.53 5.78
N PHE A 286 15.34 22.81 5.96
CA PHE A 286 15.55 23.46 7.27
C PHE A 286 14.74 22.79 8.37
N ASN A 287 13.46 22.51 8.14
CA ASN A 287 12.61 21.84 9.12
C ASN A 287 13.18 20.48 9.54
N THR A 288 13.60 19.67 8.56
CA THR A 288 14.10 18.32 8.76
C THR A 288 15.51 18.32 9.38
N LEU A 289 16.43 19.15 8.90
CA LEU A 289 17.82 19.22 9.40
C LEU A 289 17.93 19.77 10.81
N CYS A 290 17.01 20.64 11.24
CA CYS A 290 17.06 21.19 12.60
C CYS A 290 16.95 20.14 13.70
N GLU A 291 16.40 18.96 13.41
CA GLU A 291 16.39 17.85 14.37
C GLU A 291 17.80 17.28 14.63
N ALA A 292 18.73 17.44 13.67
CA ALA A 292 20.11 16.95 13.73
C ALA A 292 21.15 18.03 14.10
N LEU A 293 20.88 19.32 13.85
CA LEU A 293 21.86 20.41 13.98
C LEU A 293 22.09 20.90 15.43
N GLY A 294 21.17 20.63 16.35
CA GLY A 294 21.24 21.11 17.73
C GLY A 294 20.98 22.62 17.88
N LYS A 295 20.64 23.06 19.11
CA LYS A 295 20.11 24.42 19.37
C LYS A 295 21.04 25.56 18.94
N GLN A 296 22.35 25.40 19.14
CA GLN A 296 23.34 26.43 18.82
C GLN A 296 23.34 26.74 17.31
N HIS A 297 23.50 25.72 16.46
CA HIS A 297 23.55 25.88 15.01
C HIS A 297 22.21 26.28 14.40
N ILE A 298 21.10 25.85 15.00
CA ILE A 298 19.79 26.36 14.62
C ILE A 298 19.77 27.88 14.74
N ILE A 299 20.20 28.43 15.89
CA ILE A 299 20.19 29.88 16.16
C ILE A 299 21.19 30.63 15.28
N SER A 300 22.42 30.13 15.11
CA SER A 300 23.47 30.84 14.36
C SER A 300 23.32 30.71 12.85
N ASP A 301 22.93 29.54 12.35
CA ASP A 301 23.12 29.18 10.95
C ASP A 301 21.79 29.03 10.19
N VAL A 302 20.68 28.65 10.86
CA VAL A 302 19.37 28.45 10.21
C VAL A 302 18.44 29.65 10.39
N PHE A 303 18.40 30.23 11.60
CA PHE A 303 17.51 31.34 11.93
C PHE A 303 17.77 32.61 11.10
N PRO A 304 19.02 33.07 10.88
CA PRO A 304 19.25 34.32 10.14
C PRO A 304 18.81 34.24 8.66
N PRO A 305 19.11 33.16 7.90
CA PRO A 305 18.53 32.96 6.57
C PRO A 305 17.00 32.94 6.60
N LEU A 306 16.39 32.18 7.51
CA LEU A 306 14.93 32.05 7.57
C LEU A 306 14.23 33.38 7.88
N LYS A 307 14.78 34.15 8.83
CA LYS A 307 14.33 35.50 9.17
C LYS A 307 14.48 36.46 7.99
N ARG A 308 15.54 36.33 7.20
CA ARG A 308 15.76 37.11 5.97
C ARG A 308 14.69 36.76 4.92
N TYR A 309 14.39 35.49 4.72
CA TYR A 309 13.35 35.03 3.78
C TYR A 309 11.95 35.49 4.21
N ALA A 310 11.65 35.44 5.51
CA ALA A 310 10.37 35.89 6.07
C ALA A 310 10.14 37.41 5.95
N LYS A 311 11.21 38.23 5.96
CA LYS A 311 11.13 39.70 6.03
C LYS A 311 11.39 40.45 4.73
N THR A 312 12.22 39.93 3.82
CA THR A 312 12.80 40.77 2.76
C THR A 312 11.97 40.73 1.48
N LYS A 313 11.62 41.91 0.93
CA LYS A 313 11.17 42.11 -0.46
C LYS A 313 12.32 41.85 -1.45
N PHE A 314 12.85 40.63 -1.52
CA PHE A 314 13.75 40.30 -2.63
C PHE A 314 13.04 40.49 -3.98
N GLN A 315 13.78 41.00 -4.96
CA GLN A 315 13.56 40.68 -6.37
C GLN A 315 13.91 39.20 -6.56
N MET A 316 12.96 38.33 -6.21
CA MET A 316 13.01 36.93 -6.61
C MET A 316 12.40 36.85 -8.00
N GLU A 317 13.12 36.31 -8.97
CA GLU A 317 12.56 36.01 -10.29
C GLU A 317 11.50 34.92 -10.15
N GLY A 318 10.34 35.11 -10.79
CA GLY A 318 9.18 34.24 -10.69
C GLY A 318 7.86 34.99 -10.46
N SER A 319 6.74 34.26 -10.44
CA SER A 319 5.43 34.89 -10.27
C SER A 319 5.28 35.55 -8.89
N ARG A 320 4.65 36.73 -8.83
CA ARG A 320 4.38 37.46 -7.58
C ARG A 320 3.72 36.56 -6.51
N TYR A 321 2.88 35.63 -6.94
CA TYR A 321 2.22 34.63 -6.09
C TYR A 321 3.21 33.65 -5.45
N ALA A 322 4.11 33.04 -6.24
CA ALA A 322 5.10 32.08 -5.73
C ALA A 322 6.08 32.72 -4.75
N VAL A 323 6.45 33.98 -4.97
CA VAL A 323 7.30 34.76 -4.06
C VAL A 323 6.57 35.10 -2.76
N SER A 324 5.28 35.45 -2.83
CA SER A 324 4.46 35.71 -1.63
C SER A 324 4.27 34.45 -0.79
N LYS A 325 3.97 33.32 -1.43
CA LYS A 325 3.72 32.04 -0.77
C LYS A 325 4.95 31.50 -0.03
N PHE A 326 6.12 31.53 -0.69
CA PHE A 326 7.39 31.15 -0.06
C PHE A 326 7.71 31.99 1.19
N ARG A 327 7.37 33.28 1.19
CA ARG A 327 7.55 34.16 2.37
C ARG A 327 6.62 33.80 3.52
N GLU A 328 5.39 33.42 3.23
CA GLU A 328 4.42 32.98 4.25
C GLU A 328 4.87 31.67 4.89
N GLU A 329 5.30 30.70 4.09
CA GLU A 329 5.83 29.42 4.56
C GLU A 329 7.13 29.60 5.36
N ALA A 330 8.00 30.55 4.97
CA ALA A 330 9.18 30.91 5.75
C ALA A 330 8.85 31.57 7.11
N LYS A 331 7.77 32.38 7.18
CA LYS A 331 7.28 32.96 8.44
C LYS A 331 6.72 31.91 9.39
N GLU A 332 5.98 30.95 8.85
CA GLU A 332 5.44 29.83 9.62
C GLU A 332 6.56 28.97 10.20
N ALA A 333 7.53 28.60 9.36
CA ALA A 333 8.72 27.89 9.79
C ALA A 333 9.45 28.67 10.90
N LEU A 334 9.64 29.98 10.75
CA LEU A 334 10.27 30.82 11.76
C LEU A 334 9.52 30.79 13.10
N GLY A 335 8.19 30.88 13.09
CA GLY A 335 7.36 30.79 14.30
C GLY A 335 7.46 29.43 15.00
N LEU A 336 7.54 28.33 14.23
CA LEU A 336 7.77 26.99 14.79
C LEU A 336 9.13 26.89 15.49
N PHE A 337 10.17 27.46 14.88
CA PHE A 337 11.51 27.45 15.49
C PHE A 337 11.60 28.34 16.73
N GLU A 338 10.97 29.51 16.72
CA GLU A 338 10.88 30.39 17.90
C GLU A 338 10.18 29.69 19.08
N GLY A 339 9.17 28.85 18.79
CA GLY A 339 8.50 28.02 19.79
C GLY A 339 9.37 26.89 20.38
N ARG A 340 10.28 26.30 19.59
CA ARG A 340 11.17 25.21 20.01
C ARG A 340 12.31 25.65 20.95
N LEU A 341 12.56 26.96 21.07
CA LEU A 341 13.67 27.54 21.83
C LEU A 341 13.32 28.10 23.23
N GLY A 342 12.08 27.93 23.74
CA GLY A 342 11.45 28.64 24.90
C GLY A 342 12.36 29.09 26.08
N GLU A 343 12.06 30.16 26.84
CA GLU A 343 10.76 30.73 27.26
C GLU A 343 10.88 32.18 27.81
N LYS A 344 9.72 32.88 27.90
CA LYS A 344 9.42 34.19 28.54
C LYS A 344 9.77 35.49 27.78
N GLN A 345 8.93 35.84 26.79
CA GLN A 345 8.22 37.15 26.74
C GLN A 345 7.36 37.39 25.50
N VAL A 346 7.25 36.45 24.55
CA VAL A 346 6.44 36.67 23.33
C VAL A 346 5.27 35.67 23.17
N SER A 347 5.20 34.62 23.99
CA SER A 347 4.22 33.53 23.81
C SER A 347 2.84 33.73 24.48
N LYS A 348 2.36 34.98 24.58
CA LYS A 348 0.95 35.24 24.94
C LYS A 348 0.11 35.88 23.84
N LEU A 349 0.64 36.09 22.63
CA LEU A 349 -0.12 36.69 21.52
C LEU A 349 0.06 36.09 20.12
N LEU A 350 0.89 35.04 19.93
CA LEU A 350 1.09 34.41 18.61
C LEU A 350 0.93 32.88 18.65
N THR A 351 0.05 32.39 19.51
CA THR A 351 -0.45 31.01 19.47
C THR A 351 -1.40 30.84 18.29
N ARG A 352 -1.24 29.77 17.48
CA ARG A 352 -2.20 29.00 16.63
C ARG A 352 -3.41 29.71 15.96
N LYS A 353 -4.05 30.64 16.65
CA LYS A 353 -5.08 31.58 16.23
C LYS A 353 -4.66 32.40 15.00
N PHE A 354 -3.39 32.84 14.87
CA PHE A 354 -2.97 33.61 13.69
C PHE A 354 -2.87 32.75 12.42
N THR A 355 -2.36 31.52 12.51
CA THR A 355 -2.26 30.58 11.38
C THR A 355 -3.61 29.99 11.00
N ALA A 356 -4.46 29.66 11.98
CA ALA A 356 -5.82 29.18 11.74
C ALA A 356 -6.68 30.27 11.07
N ASP A 357 -6.66 31.49 11.59
CA ASP A 357 -7.46 32.60 11.04
C ASP A 357 -6.94 33.04 9.65
N LEU A 358 -5.62 32.93 9.38
CA LEU A 358 -5.04 33.19 8.07
C LEU A 358 -5.34 32.07 7.06
N PHE A 359 -5.24 30.79 7.46
CA PHE A 359 -5.50 29.65 6.57
C PHE A 359 -7.00 29.39 6.38
N GLU A 360 -7.86 29.68 7.34
CA GLU A 360 -9.31 29.63 7.17
C GLU A 360 -9.76 30.72 6.20
N LYS A 361 -9.24 31.96 6.33
CA LYS A 361 -9.54 33.06 5.39
C LYS A 361 -8.92 32.82 4.01
N ALA A 362 -7.66 32.38 3.94
CA ALA A 362 -6.97 32.12 2.67
C ALA A 362 -7.45 30.83 2.00
N GLY A 363 -7.77 29.79 2.77
CA GLY A 363 -8.29 28.50 2.31
C GLY A 363 -9.72 28.61 1.83
N PHE A 364 -10.59 29.34 2.55
CA PHE A 364 -11.91 29.71 2.05
C PHE A 364 -11.77 30.49 0.74
N LYS A 365 -10.95 31.55 0.71
CA LYS A 365 -10.73 32.33 -0.51
C LYS A 365 -10.22 31.46 -1.66
N LYS A 366 -9.26 30.57 -1.43
CA LYS A 366 -8.71 29.63 -2.43
C LYS A 366 -9.80 28.72 -3.00
N LEU A 367 -10.67 28.16 -2.14
CA LEU A 367 -11.80 27.32 -2.59
C LEU A 367 -12.80 28.12 -3.42
N GLN A 368 -13.12 29.35 -3.00
CA GLN A 368 -14.07 30.21 -3.72
C GLN A 368 -13.51 30.71 -5.06
N GLU A 369 -12.21 30.99 -5.16
CA GLU A 369 -11.55 31.44 -6.40
C GLU A 369 -11.28 30.31 -7.41
N ALA A 370 -11.35 29.04 -6.99
CA ALA A 370 -11.10 27.90 -7.84
C ALA A 370 -12.32 27.56 -8.72
N ASN A 371 -12.45 28.17 -9.89
CA ASN A 371 -13.60 28.00 -10.79
C ASN A 371 -13.90 26.53 -11.14
N ASP A 372 -12.87 25.71 -11.39
CA ASP A 372 -13.01 24.31 -11.82
C ASP A 372 -13.20 23.32 -10.65
N CYS A 373 -13.24 23.81 -9.41
CA CYS A 373 -13.49 22.96 -8.24
C CYS A 373 -15.01 22.72 -8.09
N HIS A 374 -15.40 21.44 -8.01
CA HIS A 374 -16.80 21.00 -7.84
C HIS A 374 -17.04 20.26 -6.52
N SER A 375 -16.11 20.39 -5.56
CA SER A 375 -16.16 19.70 -4.27
C SER A 375 -17.35 20.12 -3.41
N LEU A 376 -17.88 19.18 -2.61
CA LEU A 376 -18.94 19.49 -1.64
C LEU A 376 -18.48 20.50 -0.57
N VAL A 377 -17.21 20.46 -0.16
CA VAL A 377 -16.65 21.45 0.76
C VAL A 377 -16.71 22.85 0.17
N LYS A 378 -16.37 23.06 -1.11
CA LYS A 378 -16.51 24.38 -1.75
C LYS A 378 -17.97 24.82 -1.79
N LYS A 379 -18.87 23.90 -2.13
CA LYS A 379 -20.31 24.17 -2.26
C LYS A 379 -20.95 24.62 -0.94
N TYR A 380 -20.56 24.01 0.18
CA TYR A 380 -21.24 24.21 1.48
C TYR A 380 -20.44 24.98 2.52
N LEU A 381 -19.13 25.16 2.34
CA LEU A 381 -18.34 26.06 3.17
C LEU A 381 -18.61 27.51 2.72
N THR A 382 -19.77 28.06 3.10
CA THR A 382 -20.11 29.47 2.87
C THR A 382 -19.46 30.38 3.91
N LYS A 383 -19.48 31.70 3.67
CA LYS A 383 -18.95 32.67 4.64
C LYS A 383 -19.67 32.56 5.98
N GLU A 384 -20.99 32.37 5.96
CA GLU A 384 -21.82 32.19 7.15
C GLU A 384 -21.42 30.92 7.92
N VAL A 385 -21.13 29.83 7.22
CA VAL A 385 -20.66 28.57 7.83
C VAL A 385 -19.27 28.77 8.45
N VAL A 386 -18.35 29.45 7.76
CA VAL A 386 -17.03 29.80 8.31
C VAL A 386 -17.19 30.65 9.57
N ASP A 387 -18.01 31.69 9.54
CA ASP A 387 -18.22 32.58 10.69
C ASP A 387 -18.83 31.84 11.89
N GLN A 388 -19.68 30.84 11.66
CA GLN A 388 -20.26 29.99 12.72
C GLN A 388 -19.28 28.96 13.30
N CYS A 389 -18.21 28.60 12.58
CA CYS A 389 -17.37 27.44 12.89
C CYS A 389 -15.91 27.78 13.20
N LYS A 390 -15.36 28.89 12.69
CA LYS A 390 -13.94 29.27 12.78
C LYS A 390 -13.37 29.33 14.20
N ASP A 391 -14.17 29.78 15.17
CA ASP A 391 -13.72 29.95 16.56
C ASP A 391 -14.00 28.70 17.44
N LYS A 392 -14.62 27.66 16.87
CA LYS A 392 -14.98 26.44 17.61
C LYS A 392 -13.82 25.45 17.64
N LYS A 393 -13.75 24.70 18.75
CA LYS A 393 -12.79 23.62 18.97
C LYS A 393 -13.44 22.44 19.67
N THR A 394 -13.10 21.24 19.24
CA THR A 394 -13.51 20.01 19.95
C THR A 394 -12.74 19.90 21.27
N LYS A 395 -13.14 18.96 22.14
CA LYS A 395 -12.43 18.67 23.39
C LYS A 395 -10.98 18.22 23.17
N LEU A 396 -10.69 17.61 22.03
CA LEU A 396 -9.34 17.21 21.62
C LEU A 396 -8.58 18.33 20.88
N GLY A 397 -9.19 19.51 20.76
CA GLY A 397 -8.58 20.70 20.18
C GLY A 397 -8.63 20.78 18.67
N ALA A 398 -9.40 19.92 18.00
CA ALA A 398 -9.60 19.95 16.56
C ALA A 398 -10.46 21.15 16.14
N THR A 399 -10.14 21.73 14.99
CA THR A 399 -10.69 22.99 14.46
C THR A 399 -11.37 22.78 13.12
N LEU A 400 -12.03 23.83 12.59
CA LEU A 400 -12.57 23.83 11.24
C LEU A 400 -11.47 23.58 10.20
N LEU A 401 -10.26 24.11 10.43
CA LEU A 401 -9.10 23.85 9.57
C LEU A 401 -8.83 22.34 9.42
N ASP A 402 -8.77 21.61 10.52
CA ASP A 402 -8.50 20.16 10.51
C ASP A 402 -9.57 19.38 9.72
N VAL A 403 -10.80 19.92 9.64
CA VAL A 403 -11.90 19.35 8.86
C VAL A 403 -11.74 19.59 7.36
N ILE A 404 -11.37 20.80 6.94
CA ILE A 404 -11.41 21.24 5.53
C ILE A 404 -10.06 21.18 4.81
N GLN A 405 -8.96 20.96 5.54
CA GLN A 405 -7.60 21.09 5.01
C GLN A 405 -7.38 20.24 3.75
N SER A 406 -7.93 19.02 3.70
CA SER A 406 -7.81 18.14 2.54
C SER A 406 -8.45 18.74 1.28
N GLY A 407 -9.68 19.23 1.36
CA GLY A 407 -10.33 19.85 0.20
C GLY A 407 -9.73 21.20 -0.20
N VAL A 408 -9.17 21.95 0.75
CA VAL A 408 -8.40 23.18 0.44
C VAL A 408 -7.09 22.84 -0.28
N ALA A 409 -6.41 21.75 0.11
CA ALA A 409 -5.18 21.29 -0.52
C ALA A 409 -5.43 20.71 -1.92
N ASN A 410 -6.48 19.88 -2.05
CA ASN A 410 -6.81 19.07 -3.21
C ASN A 410 -8.13 19.54 -3.83
N LEU A 411 -8.05 20.50 -4.75
CA LEU A 411 -9.22 21.15 -5.37
C LEU A 411 -10.01 20.22 -6.30
N ASP A 412 -9.45 19.07 -6.66
CA ASP A 412 -10.06 17.96 -7.40
C ASP A 412 -10.88 17.00 -6.53
N SER A 413 -10.93 17.23 -5.21
CA SER A 413 -11.72 16.41 -4.28
C SER A 413 -13.21 16.39 -4.64
N GLY A 414 -13.85 15.22 -4.59
CA GLY A 414 -15.32 15.12 -4.69
C GLY A 414 -16.04 15.69 -3.47
N VAL A 415 -15.55 15.40 -2.25
CA VAL A 415 -16.15 15.85 -0.98
C VAL A 415 -15.27 16.89 -0.28
N GLY A 416 -14.06 16.50 0.16
CA GLY A 416 -13.05 17.44 0.67
C GLY A 416 -13.12 17.77 2.17
N VAL A 417 -13.92 17.05 2.96
CA VAL A 417 -13.94 17.16 4.44
C VAL A 417 -13.75 15.81 5.11
N TYR A 418 -13.14 15.84 6.30
CA TYR A 418 -12.97 14.67 7.18
C TYR A 418 -13.22 15.09 8.63
N ALA A 419 -13.70 14.17 9.47
CA ALA A 419 -13.92 14.43 10.89
C ALA A 419 -12.66 14.07 11.70
N PRO A 420 -12.00 14.98 12.42
CA PRO A 420 -10.84 14.64 13.25
C PRO A 420 -11.18 13.78 14.47
N ASP A 421 -12.38 13.94 15.00
CA ASP A 421 -12.97 13.15 16.09
C ASP A 421 -14.50 13.07 15.92
N ALA A 422 -15.17 12.25 16.75
CA ALA A 422 -16.62 12.09 16.70
C ALA A 422 -17.38 13.40 17.03
N GLU A 423 -16.83 14.23 17.92
CA GLU A 423 -17.43 15.51 18.32
C GLU A 423 -17.48 16.48 17.13
N ALA A 424 -16.55 16.39 16.18
CA ALA A 424 -16.52 17.22 14.98
C ALA A 424 -17.82 17.16 14.16
N TYR A 425 -18.46 15.99 14.06
CA TYR A 425 -19.75 15.84 13.37
C TYR A 425 -20.87 16.66 14.03
N THR A 426 -20.80 16.86 15.36
CA THR A 426 -21.77 17.66 16.10
C THR A 426 -21.38 19.15 16.10
N LEU A 427 -20.12 19.45 16.37
CA LEU A 427 -19.61 20.81 16.55
C LEU A 427 -19.64 21.61 15.24
N PHE A 428 -19.28 20.96 14.14
CA PHE A 428 -19.24 21.51 12.79
C PHE A 428 -20.44 21.06 11.94
N LYS A 429 -21.58 20.74 12.58
CA LYS A 429 -22.83 20.38 11.89
C LYS A 429 -23.25 21.34 10.74
N PRO A 430 -23.05 22.68 10.81
CA PRO A 430 -23.45 23.57 9.72
C PRO A 430 -22.73 23.28 8.41
N LEU A 431 -21.57 22.60 8.46
CA LEU A 431 -20.84 22.13 7.29
C LEU A 431 -21.15 20.65 6.98
N PHE A 432 -21.14 19.77 7.98
CA PHE A 432 -21.31 18.33 7.76
C PHE A 432 -22.72 17.94 7.31
N ASP A 433 -23.77 18.48 7.93
CA ASP A 433 -25.15 18.10 7.60
C ASP A 433 -25.53 18.35 6.13
N PRO A 434 -25.27 19.51 5.53
CA PRO A 434 -25.60 19.72 4.12
C PRO A 434 -24.73 18.84 3.19
N ILE A 435 -23.47 18.56 3.55
CA ILE A 435 -22.61 17.64 2.79
C ILE A 435 -23.16 16.20 2.85
N ILE A 436 -23.56 15.74 4.04
CA ILE A 436 -24.15 14.41 4.25
C ILE A 436 -25.47 14.30 3.50
N GLN A 437 -26.30 15.35 3.53
CA GLN A 437 -27.56 15.38 2.80
C GLN A 437 -27.36 15.36 1.29
N ASP A 438 -26.39 16.09 0.75
CA ASP A 438 -26.10 16.10 -0.69
C ASP A 438 -25.56 14.74 -1.15
N TYR A 439 -24.58 14.18 -0.42
CA TYR A 439 -23.95 12.93 -0.81
C TYR A 439 -24.87 11.71 -0.64
N HIS A 440 -25.59 11.62 0.50
CA HIS A 440 -26.38 10.44 0.86
C HIS A 440 -27.89 10.60 0.65
N GLY A 441 -28.39 11.82 0.42
CA GLY A 441 -29.83 12.11 0.51
C GLY A 441 -30.36 12.00 1.94
N PHE A 442 -29.50 12.13 2.96
CA PHE A 442 -29.81 11.94 4.38
C PHE A 442 -29.82 13.26 5.15
N GLY A 443 -31.00 13.76 5.46
CA GLY A 443 -31.24 15.06 6.10
C GLY A 443 -30.88 15.13 7.60
N PRO A 444 -30.91 16.34 8.17
CA PRO A 444 -30.56 16.58 9.59
C PRO A 444 -31.51 15.91 10.59
N ASP A 445 -32.79 15.76 10.24
CA ASP A 445 -33.81 15.18 11.13
C ASP A 445 -33.98 13.67 10.97
N GLN A 446 -33.30 13.06 9.99
CA GLN A 446 -33.33 11.61 9.79
C GLN A 446 -32.39 10.91 10.76
N LYS A 447 -32.72 9.68 11.15
CA LYS A 447 -31.88 8.83 12.00
C LYS A 447 -31.56 7.51 11.28
N GLN A 448 -30.31 7.07 11.42
CA GLN A 448 -29.88 5.78 10.92
C GLN A 448 -30.65 4.66 11.65
N PRO A 449 -31.22 3.68 10.92
CA PRO A 449 -31.87 2.54 11.53
C PRO A 449 -30.97 1.77 12.51
N GLN A 450 -31.58 0.99 13.40
CA GLN A 450 -30.83 0.06 14.23
C GLN A 450 -30.07 -0.94 13.36
N THR A 451 -28.92 -1.38 13.86
CA THR A 451 -28.05 -2.31 13.12
C THR A 451 -28.77 -3.62 12.82
N ASP A 452 -28.72 -4.04 11.56
CA ASP A 452 -29.22 -5.33 11.08
C ASP A 452 -28.28 -5.79 9.97
N LEU A 453 -27.31 -6.65 10.34
CA LEU A 453 -26.33 -7.17 9.39
C LEU A 453 -26.91 -8.29 8.52
N GLY A 454 -28.10 -8.79 8.85
CA GLY A 454 -28.76 -9.87 8.11
C GLY A 454 -28.60 -11.25 8.75
N GLU A 455 -28.38 -11.31 10.07
CA GLU A 455 -28.31 -12.57 10.82
C GLU A 455 -29.51 -13.47 10.52
N GLY A 456 -29.23 -14.70 10.08
CA GLY A 456 -30.27 -15.66 9.69
C GLY A 456 -30.99 -15.36 8.38
N LYS A 457 -30.70 -14.24 7.69
CA LYS A 457 -31.33 -13.82 6.42
C LYS A 457 -30.46 -14.05 5.20
N THR A 458 -29.21 -14.49 5.36
CA THR A 458 -28.24 -14.69 4.26
C THR A 458 -28.69 -15.73 3.22
N HIS A 459 -29.51 -16.70 3.62
CA HIS A 459 -30.12 -17.69 2.73
C HIS A 459 -31.08 -17.07 1.69
N LEU A 460 -31.57 -15.84 1.91
CA LEU A 460 -32.38 -15.09 0.95
C LEU A 460 -31.55 -14.55 -0.23
N LEU A 461 -30.22 -14.55 -0.10
CA LEU A 461 -29.27 -14.04 -1.08
C LEU A 461 -28.57 -15.22 -1.77
N THR A 462 -29.32 -16.00 -2.54
CA THR A 462 -28.81 -17.17 -3.28
C THR A 462 -27.80 -16.76 -4.34
N ASP A 463 -26.97 -17.69 -4.81
CA ASP A 463 -25.99 -17.39 -5.85
C ASP A 463 -26.63 -16.74 -7.09
N LEU A 464 -26.14 -15.54 -7.44
CA LEU A 464 -26.66 -14.73 -8.55
C LEU A 464 -26.23 -15.27 -9.91
N ASP A 465 -25.14 -16.03 -9.96
CA ASP A 465 -24.56 -16.55 -11.20
C ASP A 465 -23.87 -17.91 -10.96
N PRO A 466 -24.66 -18.98 -10.73
CA PRO A 466 -24.11 -20.31 -10.42
C PRO A 466 -23.24 -20.89 -11.54
N GLU A 467 -23.47 -20.48 -12.78
CA GLU A 467 -22.70 -20.92 -13.95
C GLU A 467 -21.42 -20.10 -14.16
N GLY A 468 -21.23 -19.00 -13.41
CA GLY A 468 -20.04 -18.14 -13.48
C GLY A 468 -19.89 -17.42 -14.83
N LYS A 469 -21.01 -17.11 -15.49
CA LYS A 469 -21.03 -16.50 -16.83
C LYS A 469 -20.78 -14.99 -16.81
N TYR A 470 -21.22 -14.33 -15.75
CA TYR A 470 -21.29 -12.88 -15.61
C TYR A 470 -20.42 -12.36 -14.47
N ILE A 471 -20.53 -12.93 -13.27
CA ILE A 471 -19.86 -12.44 -12.05
C ILE A 471 -18.52 -13.15 -11.86
N ASN A 472 -17.44 -12.36 -11.88
CA ASN A 472 -16.09 -12.85 -11.60
C ASN A 472 -15.86 -13.02 -10.10
N SER A 473 -16.22 -12.00 -9.31
CA SER A 473 -16.01 -11.99 -7.87
C SER A 473 -16.99 -11.08 -7.15
N THR A 474 -17.25 -11.42 -5.88
CA THR A 474 -18.11 -10.67 -4.97
C THR A 474 -17.31 -10.25 -3.75
N ARG A 475 -17.51 -9.01 -3.29
CA ARG A 475 -16.82 -8.42 -2.14
C ARG A 475 -17.75 -7.54 -1.33
N ILE A 476 -17.81 -7.74 -0.01
CA ILE A 476 -18.55 -6.88 0.91
C ILE A 476 -17.56 -6.36 1.97
N ARG A 477 -17.49 -5.04 2.13
CA ARG A 477 -16.69 -4.40 3.17
C ARG A 477 -17.53 -3.54 4.11
N CYS A 478 -17.06 -3.37 5.33
CA CYS A 478 -17.52 -2.34 6.26
C CYS A 478 -16.34 -1.68 7.00
N GLY A 479 -16.41 -0.38 7.22
CA GLY A 479 -15.52 0.38 8.12
C GLY A 479 -16.06 0.41 9.55
N ARG A 480 -15.17 0.38 10.54
CA ARG A 480 -15.48 0.53 11.96
C ARG A 480 -14.39 1.36 12.65
N SER A 481 -14.83 2.27 13.51
CA SER A 481 -13.95 2.99 14.43
C SER A 481 -14.13 2.44 15.84
N LEU A 482 -13.02 2.17 16.51
CA LEU A 482 -12.97 1.65 17.87
C LEU A 482 -13.45 2.70 18.87
N GLU A 483 -14.31 2.29 19.82
CA GLU A 483 -14.79 3.15 20.89
C GLU A 483 -13.64 3.58 21.81
N GLY A 484 -13.69 4.84 22.27
CA GLY A 484 -12.66 5.42 23.13
C GLY A 484 -11.46 6.03 22.39
N TYR A 485 -11.41 5.93 21.06
CA TYR A 485 -10.35 6.53 20.24
C TYR A 485 -10.92 7.59 19.29
N PRO A 486 -10.21 8.72 19.08
CA PRO A 486 -10.56 9.67 18.02
C PRO A 486 -10.15 9.13 16.65
N PHE A 487 -10.49 9.84 15.58
CA PHE A 487 -10.03 9.47 14.24
C PHE A 487 -8.57 9.87 14.01
N ASN A 488 -8.01 9.43 12.88
CA ASN A 488 -6.60 9.54 12.53
C ASN A 488 -5.89 10.87 12.86
N PRO A 489 -6.46 12.06 12.60
CA PRO A 489 -5.76 13.32 12.87
C PRO A 489 -5.48 13.58 14.35
N CYS A 490 -6.22 12.94 15.25
CA CYS A 490 -6.13 13.10 16.68
C CYS A 490 -5.54 11.87 17.40
N LEU A 491 -5.17 10.81 16.68
CA LEU A 491 -4.53 9.63 17.25
C LEU A 491 -3.06 9.89 17.60
N THR A 492 -2.61 9.37 18.74
CA THR A 492 -1.19 9.31 19.10
C THR A 492 -0.56 8.01 18.58
N GLU A 493 0.78 7.95 18.50
CA GLU A 493 1.49 6.72 18.14
C GLU A 493 1.18 5.54 19.09
N GLU A 494 0.99 5.83 20.37
CA GLU A 494 0.58 4.83 21.36
C GLU A 494 -0.83 4.32 21.07
N ASN A 495 -1.77 5.17 20.66
CA ASN A 495 -3.10 4.74 20.27
C ASN A 495 -3.05 3.79 19.08
N TYR A 496 -2.25 4.08 18.05
CA TYR A 496 -2.07 3.20 16.89
C TYR A 496 -1.60 1.80 17.30
N LYS A 497 -0.57 1.72 18.16
CA LYS A 497 -0.04 0.44 18.67
C LYS A 497 -1.04 -0.31 19.54
N GLU A 498 -1.78 0.39 20.39
CA GLU A 498 -2.78 -0.21 21.27
C GLU A 498 -3.97 -0.77 20.47
N MET A 499 -4.48 0.00 19.51
CA MET A 499 -5.56 -0.42 18.63
C MET A 499 -5.15 -1.61 17.77
N GLU A 500 -3.94 -1.57 17.19
CA GLU A 500 -3.38 -2.69 16.42
C GLU A 500 -3.28 -3.95 17.28
N GLY A 501 -2.72 -3.83 18.50
CA GLY A 501 -2.61 -4.94 19.44
C GLY A 501 -3.96 -5.54 19.83
N LYS A 502 -4.97 -4.71 20.08
CA LYS A 502 -6.35 -5.16 20.38
C LYS A 502 -6.96 -5.95 19.22
N VAL A 503 -6.93 -5.38 18.02
CA VAL A 503 -7.51 -6.02 16.83
C VAL A 503 -6.74 -7.31 16.50
N LYS A 504 -5.41 -7.26 16.51
CA LYS A 504 -4.57 -8.42 16.22
C LYS A 504 -4.84 -9.58 17.17
N LYS A 505 -4.97 -9.32 18.48
CA LYS A 505 -5.30 -10.36 19.45
C LYS A 505 -6.64 -11.06 19.13
N VAL A 506 -7.63 -10.31 18.67
CA VAL A 506 -8.93 -10.89 18.27
C VAL A 506 -8.78 -11.71 17.00
N PHE A 507 -8.02 -11.22 16.01
CA PHE A 507 -7.72 -12.00 14.81
C PHE A 507 -6.94 -13.27 15.15
N ASP A 508 -5.95 -13.23 16.04
CA ASP A 508 -5.19 -14.40 16.51
C ASP A 508 -6.11 -15.41 17.24
N GLU A 509 -7.10 -14.95 18.00
CA GLU A 509 -8.12 -15.80 18.64
C GLU A 509 -9.07 -16.44 17.61
N ILE A 510 -9.49 -15.69 16.60
CA ILE A 510 -10.26 -16.19 15.46
C ILE A 510 -9.43 -17.18 14.62
N GLN A 511 -8.11 -16.92 14.52
CA GLN A 511 -7.13 -17.69 13.77
C GLN A 511 -6.59 -18.89 14.56
N ARG A 512 -6.82 -19.05 15.87
CA ARG A 512 -6.57 -20.34 16.55
C ARG A 512 -7.46 -21.50 16.04
N CYS A 513 -8.35 -21.22 15.08
CA CYS A 513 -9.05 -22.20 14.25
C CYS A 513 -8.52 -22.31 12.79
N ALA A 514 -7.42 -21.63 12.41
CA ALA A 514 -6.82 -21.67 11.06
C ALA A 514 -5.34 -21.19 11.04
N GLU A 515 -4.43 -21.84 10.31
CA GLU A 515 -2.98 -21.57 10.36
C GLU A 515 -2.52 -20.17 9.84
N PRO A 516 -1.32 -19.68 10.24
CA PRO A 516 -0.84 -18.33 9.91
C PRO A 516 -0.05 -18.25 8.58
N ILE A 517 -0.35 -17.26 7.73
CA ILE A 517 0.48 -16.89 6.56
C ILE A 517 0.58 -15.36 6.38
N ASP A 518 1.84 -14.93 6.22
CA ASP A 518 2.44 -13.74 5.57
C ASP A 518 1.98 -12.30 5.91
N ARG A 519 2.95 -11.48 6.34
CA ARG A 519 2.80 -10.05 6.65
C ARG A 519 3.28 -9.23 5.44
N ARG A 520 2.36 -8.60 4.70
CA ARG A 520 2.75 -7.63 3.67
C ARG A 520 2.43 -6.19 4.12
N PRO A 521 3.41 -5.27 4.15
CA PRO A 521 3.11 -3.85 4.24
C PRO A 521 2.44 -3.40 2.94
N PHE A 522 1.25 -2.81 3.03
CA PHE A 522 0.60 -2.16 1.88
C PHE A 522 0.93 -0.66 1.91
N LEU A 523 1.47 -0.16 0.80
CA LEU A 523 1.63 1.28 0.55
C LEU A 523 0.29 1.83 0.06
N VAL A 524 -0.23 2.85 0.73
CA VAL A 524 -1.39 3.62 0.29
C VAL A 524 -1.13 4.17 -1.11
N GLN A 525 -1.87 3.70 -2.11
CA GLN A 525 -2.00 4.42 -3.39
C GLN A 525 -3.01 5.55 -3.19
N GLY A 526 -2.53 6.79 -3.26
CA GLY A 526 -3.38 7.99 -3.32
C GLY A 526 -2.90 9.11 -2.40
N GLY A 527 -2.63 10.28 -3.00
CA GLY A 527 -2.11 11.52 -2.42
C GLY A 527 -2.30 11.80 -0.92
N ARG A 528 -1.19 12.11 -0.24
CA ARG A 528 -1.11 12.76 1.08
C ARG A 528 -1.87 14.11 1.08
N PRO A 529 -2.41 14.64 2.22
CA PRO A 529 -1.65 14.91 3.45
C PRO A 529 -2.43 14.70 4.76
N PHE A 530 -2.03 13.69 5.54
CA PHE A 530 -2.05 13.72 7.01
C PHE A 530 -0.72 13.10 7.47
N PRO A 531 -0.17 13.49 8.64
CA PRO A 531 1.14 13.02 9.06
C PRO A 531 1.11 11.49 9.12
N ALA A 532 1.95 10.84 8.31
CA ALA A 532 2.21 9.42 8.40
C ALA A 532 2.84 9.15 9.78
N ARG A 533 2.00 8.94 10.77
CA ARG A 533 2.35 8.44 12.11
C ARG A 533 1.50 7.21 12.37
N GLY A 534 1.65 6.20 11.53
CA GLY A 534 0.99 4.90 11.68
C GLY A 534 1.42 3.99 10.54
N GLN A 535 1.99 2.83 10.87
CA GLN A 535 2.16 1.75 9.89
C GLN A 535 0.78 1.13 9.64
N CYS A 536 0.34 1.04 8.38
CA CYS A 536 -0.87 0.34 8.02
C CYS A 536 -0.62 -1.17 8.07
N LEU A 537 -1.40 -1.92 8.85
CA LEU A 537 -1.29 -3.38 8.95
C LEU A 537 -2.50 -4.04 8.26
N SER A 538 -2.25 -4.95 7.30
CA SER A 538 -3.27 -5.87 6.82
C SER A 538 -3.21 -7.16 7.62
N ILE A 539 -4.33 -7.57 8.20
CA ILE A 539 -4.50 -8.84 8.91
C ILE A 539 -5.46 -9.72 8.10
N LEU A 540 -5.07 -10.96 7.84
CA LEU A 540 -5.83 -11.94 7.06
C LEU A 540 -6.36 -13.03 7.99
N ALA A 541 -7.64 -13.40 7.85
CA ALA A 541 -8.23 -14.54 8.56
C ALA A 541 -8.91 -15.49 7.58
N HIS A 542 -8.61 -16.79 7.71
CA HIS A 542 -9.27 -17.84 6.94
C HIS A 542 -10.43 -18.42 7.74
N TRP A 543 -11.62 -18.51 7.12
CA TRP A 543 -12.79 -19.15 7.71
C TRP A 543 -13.21 -20.30 6.78
N SER A 544 -12.85 -21.52 7.14
CA SER A 544 -13.19 -22.73 6.37
C SER A 544 -14.33 -23.47 7.05
N TRP A 545 -15.51 -23.49 6.42
CA TRP A 545 -16.46 -24.61 6.52
C TRP A 545 -16.66 -25.14 5.10
N ASN A 546 -16.18 -26.37 4.85
CA ASN A 546 -16.48 -27.22 3.69
C ASN A 546 -16.16 -26.71 2.27
N LEU A 547 -15.17 -25.82 2.06
CA LEU A 547 -14.67 -25.49 0.71
C LEU A 547 -13.28 -26.11 0.46
N PRO A 548 -13.04 -26.84 -0.66
CA PRO A 548 -11.78 -27.55 -0.91
C PRO A 548 -10.56 -26.71 -1.35
N GLN A 549 -10.42 -25.43 -0.97
CA GLN A 549 -9.26 -24.60 -1.37
C GLN A 549 -8.99 -23.44 -0.41
N GLN A 550 -7.70 -23.17 -0.13
CA GLN A 550 -7.21 -22.05 0.66
C GLN A 550 -7.43 -20.70 -0.08
N GLN A 551 -8.63 -20.11 0.02
CA GLN A 551 -8.88 -18.75 -0.46
C GLN A 551 -8.94 -17.76 0.72
N GLN A 552 -8.23 -16.63 0.61
CA GLN A 552 -8.24 -15.52 1.57
C GLN A 552 -9.59 -14.78 1.52
N ASN A 553 -10.54 -15.26 2.33
CA ASN A 553 -11.93 -14.88 2.16
C ASN A 553 -12.46 -13.86 3.19
N LEU A 554 -11.68 -13.56 4.25
CA LEU A 554 -11.93 -12.50 5.22
C LEU A 554 -10.63 -11.73 5.55
N LEU A 555 -10.68 -10.40 5.48
CA LEU A 555 -9.53 -9.50 5.66
C LEU A 555 -9.91 -8.35 6.61
N GLY A 556 -8.93 -7.87 7.36
CA GLY A 556 -9.02 -6.65 8.17
C GLY A 556 -7.87 -5.70 7.85
N TRP A 557 -8.16 -4.52 7.32
CA TRP A 557 -7.17 -3.44 7.25
C TRP A 557 -7.22 -2.64 8.54
N VAL A 558 -6.09 -2.49 9.21
CA VAL A 558 -5.97 -1.82 10.50
C VAL A 558 -5.18 -0.53 10.32
N ASN A 559 -5.73 0.57 10.88
CA ASN A 559 -5.10 1.89 10.87
C ASN A 559 -4.85 2.47 9.47
N GLU A 560 -5.83 2.37 8.58
CA GLU A 560 -5.79 2.97 7.23
C GLU A 560 -6.58 4.29 7.24
N GLU A 561 -7.67 4.40 6.46
CA GLU A 561 -8.55 5.57 6.48
C GLU A 561 -9.44 5.58 7.74
N ASP A 562 -9.94 4.40 8.11
CA ASP A 562 -10.65 4.13 9.34
C ASP A 562 -9.81 3.19 10.22
N HIS A 563 -10.18 3.04 11.50
CA HIS A 563 -9.42 2.20 12.42
C HIS A 563 -9.40 0.73 11.97
N LEU A 564 -10.53 0.26 11.44
CA LEU A 564 -10.68 -1.08 10.92
C LEU A 564 -11.57 -1.10 9.67
N ARG A 565 -11.11 -1.75 8.61
CA ARG A 565 -11.91 -2.09 7.43
C ARG A 565 -11.99 -3.60 7.30
N ILE A 566 -13.16 -4.15 7.60
CA ILE A 566 -13.45 -5.59 7.57
C ILE A 566 -14.00 -5.92 6.19
N ILE A 567 -13.42 -6.90 5.51
CA ILE A 567 -13.69 -7.23 4.12
C ILE A 567 -13.92 -8.73 4.01
N SER A 568 -15.02 -9.14 3.43
CA SER A 568 -15.27 -10.51 3.00
C SER A 568 -15.34 -10.54 1.49
N MET A 569 -14.66 -11.50 0.84
CA MET A 569 -14.71 -11.65 -0.61
C MET A 569 -14.48 -13.09 -1.04
N GLN A 570 -14.90 -13.43 -2.26
CA GLN A 570 -14.60 -14.68 -2.96
C GLN A 570 -14.89 -14.54 -4.46
N ASN A 571 -14.45 -15.51 -5.26
CA ASN A 571 -14.86 -15.61 -6.67
C ASN A 571 -16.34 -16.05 -6.79
N GLY A 572 -16.98 -15.68 -7.89
CA GLY A 572 -18.39 -16.00 -8.19
C GLY A 572 -19.42 -15.05 -7.54
N GLY A 573 -20.70 -15.41 -7.70
CA GLY A 573 -21.86 -14.57 -7.39
C GLY A 573 -22.58 -14.84 -6.06
N ASN A 574 -22.00 -15.65 -5.16
CA ASN A 574 -22.65 -16.06 -3.91
C ASN A 574 -22.56 -14.98 -2.81
N VAL A 575 -23.41 -13.96 -2.93
CA VAL A 575 -23.50 -12.82 -2.01
C VAL A 575 -23.84 -13.27 -0.58
N GLY A 576 -24.74 -14.25 -0.42
CA GLY A 576 -25.15 -14.77 0.89
C GLY A 576 -23.99 -15.33 1.70
N GLN A 577 -23.12 -16.14 1.09
CA GLN A 577 -21.93 -16.68 1.75
C GLN A 577 -20.92 -15.59 2.14
N VAL A 578 -20.70 -14.61 1.25
CA VAL A 578 -19.79 -13.48 1.53
C VAL A 578 -20.31 -12.66 2.71
N LEU A 579 -21.60 -12.37 2.74
CA LEU A 579 -22.23 -11.63 3.83
C LEU A 579 -22.19 -12.42 5.15
N GLU A 580 -22.52 -13.71 5.13
CA GLU A 580 -22.50 -14.55 6.33
C GLU A 580 -21.12 -14.56 7.00
N ARG A 581 -20.06 -14.69 6.20
CA ARG A 581 -18.68 -14.64 6.70
C ARG A 581 -18.32 -13.25 7.25
N LEU A 582 -18.79 -12.18 6.62
CA LEU A 582 -18.60 -10.82 7.12
C LEU A 582 -19.31 -10.62 8.47
N ILE A 583 -20.57 -11.03 8.59
CA ILE A 583 -21.36 -10.94 9.83
C ILE A 583 -20.60 -11.58 10.99
N LYS A 584 -20.13 -12.81 10.80
CA LYS A 584 -19.44 -13.55 11.86
C LYS A 584 -18.11 -12.86 12.24
N GLY A 585 -17.35 -12.37 11.25
CA GLY A 585 -16.13 -11.60 11.50
C GLY A 585 -16.38 -10.30 12.27
N VAL A 586 -17.36 -9.52 11.86
CA VAL A 586 -17.76 -8.27 12.54
C VAL A 586 -18.17 -8.55 13.97
N LYS A 587 -19.03 -9.55 14.21
CA LYS A 587 -19.51 -9.91 15.56
C LYS A 587 -18.40 -10.42 16.48
N ALA A 588 -17.48 -11.22 15.95
CA ALA A 588 -16.34 -11.70 16.72
C ALA A 588 -15.43 -10.54 17.19
N ILE A 589 -15.23 -9.54 16.33
CA ILE A 589 -14.43 -8.36 16.67
C ILE A 589 -15.18 -7.43 17.62
N GLU A 590 -16.44 -7.12 17.32
CA GLU A 590 -17.32 -6.27 18.15
C GLU A 590 -17.44 -6.78 19.59
N ALA A 591 -17.50 -8.10 19.79
CA ALA A 591 -17.59 -8.73 21.11
C ALA A 591 -16.37 -8.48 22.02
N LYS A 592 -15.23 -8.09 21.45
CA LYS A 592 -13.96 -7.88 22.16
C LYS A 592 -13.50 -6.43 22.11
N VAL A 593 -13.85 -5.74 21.04
CA VAL A 593 -13.43 -4.38 20.73
C VAL A 593 -14.67 -3.60 20.29
N PRO A 594 -15.31 -2.87 21.23
CA PRO A 594 -16.50 -2.08 20.94
C PRO A 594 -16.26 -1.04 19.85
N PHE A 595 -17.29 -0.75 19.06
CA PHE A 595 -17.24 0.21 17.97
C PHE A 595 -18.08 1.45 18.27
N SER A 596 -17.63 2.60 17.76
CA SER A 596 -18.29 3.89 17.88
C SER A 596 -19.52 3.98 16.96
N ARG A 597 -20.70 4.11 17.56
CA ARG A 597 -21.97 4.32 16.85
C ARG A 597 -22.71 5.55 17.38
N ASP A 598 -23.13 6.41 16.48
CA ASP A 598 -24.02 7.54 16.75
C ASP A 598 -25.48 7.18 16.46
N GLU A 599 -26.43 7.73 17.21
CA GLU A 599 -27.86 7.48 17.00
C GLU A 599 -28.36 7.93 15.62
N ARG A 600 -27.87 9.06 15.13
CA ARG A 600 -28.30 9.66 13.87
C ARG A 600 -27.45 9.16 12.71
N LEU A 601 -26.13 9.16 12.86
CA LEU A 601 -25.17 8.89 11.79
C LEU A 601 -24.76 7.41 11.69
N GLY A 602 -25.20 6.55 12.61
CA GLY A 602 -24.84 5.14 12.61
C GLY A 602 -23.38 4.92 12.98
N TRP A 603 -22.73 3.94 12.37
CA TRP A 603 -21.32 3.67 12.59
C TRP A 603 -20.49 4.87 12.13
N LEU A 604 -19.65 5.36 13.03
CA LEU A 604 -18.83 6.54 12.80
C LEU A 604 -17.56 6.17 12.03
N THR A 605 -17.24 6.98 11.03
CA THR A 605 -16.06 6.83 10.15
C THR A 605 -15.36 8.17 9.97
N PHE A 606 -14.09 8.12 9.59
CA PHE A 606 -13.26 9.31 9.39
C PHE A 606 -13.82 10.22 8.27
N CYS A 607 -14.26 9.61 7.17
CA CYS A 607 -14.88 10.29 6.04
C CYS A 607 -16.42 10.23 6.14
N PRO A 608 -17.15 11.34 5.90
CA PRO A 608 -18.63 11.34 5.94
C PRO A 608 -19.28 10.43 4.89
N THR A 609 -18.57 10.09 3.81
CA THR A 609 -19.10 9.22 2.74
C THR A 609 -19.25 7.76 3.16
N ASN A 610 -18.61 7.36 4.26
CA ASN A 610 -18.61 6.00 4.79
C ASN A 610 -19.50 5.84 6.04
N LEU A 611 -20.25 6.86 6.45
CA LEU A 611 -21.17 6.81 7.59
C LEU A 611 -22.34 5.83 7.40
N GLY A 612 -23.09 5.58 8.47
CA GLY A 612 -24.31 4.77 8.48
C GLY A 612 -24.01 3.29 8.66
N THR A 613 -24.29 2.50 7.64
CA THR A 613 -23.96 1.07 7.56
C THR A 613 -22.46 0.83 7.43
N THR A 614 -21.77 1.79 6.78
CA THR A 614 -20.41 1.70 6.23
C THR A 614 -20.23 0.59 5.18
N VAL A 615 -21.34 -0.07 4.80
CA VAL A 615 -21.31 -1.24 3.92
C VAL A 615 -21.13 -0.81 2.48
N ARG A 616 -20.16 -1.44 1.82
CA ARG A 616 -20.04 -1.46 0.36
C ARG A 616 -19.98 -2.91 -0.11
N ALA A 617 -21.11 -3.40 -0.59
CA ALA A 617 -21.22 -4.64 -1.34
C ALA A 617 -20.97 -4.35 -2.82
N SER A 618 -20.07 -5.12 -3.44
CA SER A 618 -19.71 -4.95 -4.82
C SER A 618 -19.41 -6.27 -5.54
N ALA A 619 -19.56 -6.28 -6.86
CA ALA A 619 -19.15 -7.38 -7.72
C ALA A 619 -18.37 -6.87 -8.93
N HIS A 620 -17.33 -7.61 -9.29
CA HIS A 620 -16.73 -7.51 -10.62
C HIS A 620 -17.57 -8.34 -11.58
N ILE A 621 -18.29 -7.67 -12.47
CA ILE A 621 -19.28 -8.30 -13.35
C ILE A 621 -19.07 -7.90 -14.80
N ARG A 622 -19.21 -8.87 -15.70
CA ARG A 622 -19.09 -8.74 -17.16
C ARG A 622 -20.47 -8.58 -17.78
N LEU A 623 -20.75 -7.40 -18.34
CA LEU A 623 -22.05 -7.02 -18.90
C LEU A 623 -21.90 -6.35 -20.28
N PRO A 624 -21.29 -7.02 -21.28
CA PRO A 624 -20.87 -6.38 -22.52
C PRO A 624 -22.03 -5.78 -23.34
N LYS A 625 -23.23 -6.37 -23.31
CA LYS A 625 -24.34 -5.88 -24.13
C LYS A 625 -25.02 -4.67 -23.50
N ILE A 626 -25.37 -4.72 -22.22
CA ILE A 626 -26.06 -3.60 -21.57
C ILE A 626 -25.12 -2.44 -21.27
N SER A 627 -23.84 -2.70 -21.00
CA SER A 627 -22.86 -1.63 -20.77
C SER A 627 -22.49 -0.87 -22.04
N ALA A 628 -22.73 -1.45 -23.22
CA ALA A 628 -22.59 -0.77 -24.51
C ALA A 628 -23.73 0.22 -24.79
N LYS A 629 -24.83 0.19 -24.02
CA LYS A 629 -25.96 1.10 -24.22
C LYS A 629 -25.66 2.48 -23.61
N PRO A 630 -26.06 3.58 -24.27
CA PRO A 630 -25.78 4.94 -23.79
C PRO A 630 -26.49 5.27 -22.47
N ASP A 631 -27.55 4.56 -22.12
CA ASP A 631 -28.33 4.73 -20.90
C ASP A 631 -27.89 3.83 -19.73
N PHE A 632 -26.80 3.07 -19.86
CA PHE A 632 -26.33 2.14 -18.83
C PHE A 632 -26.12 2.79 -17.45
N LYS A 633 -25.53 3.99 -17.43
CA LYS A 633 -25.34 4.76 -16.19
C LYS A 633 -26.68 5.12 -15.56
N THR A 634 -27.64 5.57 -16.37
CA THR A 634 -29.00 5.92 -15.93
C THR A 634 -29.74 4.69 -15.36
N ILE A 635 -29.58 3.52 -15.99
CA ILE A 635 -30.11 2.24 -15.50
C ILE A 635 -29.53 1.93 -14.12
N CYS A 636 -28.20 1.98 -13.97
CA CYS A 636 -27.52 1.74 -12.69
C CYS A 636 -27.95 2.74 -11.60
N ASP A 637 -28.03 4.03 -11.92
CA ASP A 637 -28.49 5.06 -10.99
C ASP A 637 -29.95 4.83 -10.55
N GLY A 638 -30.83 4.41 -11.47
CA GLY A 638 -32.23 4.03 -11.16
C GLY A 638 -32.34 2.82 -10.23
N LEU A 639 -31.38 1.90 -10.30
CA LEU A 639 -31.22 0.76 -9.37
C LEU A 639 -30.47 1.13 -8.09
N LYS A 640 -30.09 2.41 -7.92
CA LYS A 640 -29.30 2.93 -6.78
C LYS A 640 -27.91 2.27 -6.67
N LEU A 641 -27.34 1.90 -7.81
CA LEU A 641 -26.00 1.33 -7.92
C LEU A 641 -24.99 2.37 -8.39
N GLN A 642 -23.74 2.23 -7.95
CA GLN A 642 -22.59 2.98 -8.44
C GLN A 642 -21.70 2.06 -9.26
N ILE A 643 -21.29 2.53 -10.44
CA ILE A 643 -20.35 1.89 -11.35
C ILE A 643 -18.95 2.49 -11.22
N ARG A 644 -17.91 1.64 -11.19
CA ARG A 644 -16.48 2.00 -11.22
C ARG A 644 -15.72 1.06 -12.17
N GLY A 645 -14.54 1.46 -12.63
CA GLY A 645 -13.63 0.54 -13.30
C GLY A 645 -13.01 -0.48 -12.34
N ILE A 646 -12.43 -1.54 -12.89
CA ILE A 646 -11.92 -2.71 -12.13
C ILE A 646 -10.71 -2.41 -11.24
N HIS A 647 -10.03 -1.26 -11.40
CA HIS A 647 -8.90 -0.84 -10.56
C HIS A 647 -9.29 0.23 -9.52
N GLY A 648 -10.58 0.55 -9.35
CA GLY A 648 -11.08 1.47 -8.33
C GLY A 648 -11.74 2.74 -8.86
N GLU A 649 -11.89 3.74 -7.97
CA GLU A 649 -12.75 4.93 -8.12
C GLU A 649 -12.44 5.80 -9.34
N HIS A 650 -11.22 5.74 -9.88
CA HIS A 650 -10.74 6.58 -10.98
C HIS A 650 -10.22 5.78 -12.18
N SER A 651 -10.62 4.51 -12.31
CA SER A 651 -10.16 3.63 -13.40
C SER A 651 -11.21 3.44 -14.49
N ASP A 652 -10.74 3.30 -15.73
CA ASP A 652 -11.58 2.93 -16.87
C ASP A 652 -11.96 1.44 -16.83
N SER A 653 -13.14 1.11 -17.35
CA SER A 653 -13.56 -0.28 -17.54
C SER A 653 -12.81 -0.90 -18.72
N VAL A 654 -12.20 -2.06 -18.53
CA VAL A 654 -11.55 -2.83 -19.61
C VAL A 654 -12.44 -4.03 -19.96
N GLY A 655 -12.78 -4.18 -21.24
CA GLY A 655 -13.45 -5.39 -21.76
C GLY A 655 -14.89 -5.63 -21.26
N GLY A 656 -15.64 -4.57 -20.93
CA GLY A 656 -17.03 -4.69 -20.47
C GLY A 656 -17.20 -5.24 -19.05
N VAL A 657 -16.12 -5.21 -18.24
CA VAL A 657 -16.14 -5.59 -16.83
C VAL A 657 -16.18 -4.32 -15.96
N TYR A 658 -17.11 -4.31 -14.99
CA TYR A 658 -17.34 -3.18 -14.09
C TYR A 658 -17.31 -3.63 -12.63
N ASP A 659 -16.85 -2.74 -11.74
CA ASP A 659 -17.10 -2.84 -10.30
C ASP A 659 -18.43 -2.13 -9.98
N ILE A 660 -19.48 -2.92 -9.77
CA ILE A 660 -20.83 -2.43 -9.45
C ILE A 660 -21.07 -2.57 -7.96
N SER A 661 -21.54 -1.51 -7.30
CA SER A 661 -21.75 -1.51 -5.84
C SER A 661 -22.99 -0.74 -5.41
N ASN A 662 -23.48 -0.97 -4.18
CA ASN A 662 -24.52 -0.11 -3.61
C ASN A 662 -24.03 1.34 -3.45
N LYS A 663 -24.87 2.31 -3.82
CA LYS A 663 -24.58 3.75 -3.69
C LYS A 663 -24.85 4.25 -2.27
N ALA A 664 -25.99 3.87 -1.69
CA ALA A 664 -26.43 4.34 -0.38
C ALA A 664 -25.72 3.61 0.77
N ARG A 665 -25.35 4.36 1.81
CA ARG A 665 -24.79 3.83 3.07
C ARG A 665 -25.52 4.32 4.32
N LEU A 666 -26.27 5.41 4.22
CA LEU A 666 -27.11 5.99 5.27
C LEU A 666 -28.61 5.89 4.92
N GLY A 667 -29.46 5.84 5.94
CA GLY A 667 -30.92 5.76 5.81
C GLY A 667 -31.48 4.35 5.55
N LEU A 668 -30.64 3.32 5.64
CA LEU A 668 -30.98 1.91 5.47
C LEU A 668 -30.11 1.04 6.38
N THR A 669 -30.57 -0.16 6.70
CA THR A 669 -29.80 -1.17 7.43
C THR A 669 -28.69 -1.78 6.56
N GLU A 670 -27.72 -2.44 7.19
CA GLU A 670 -26.63 -3.12 6.50
C GLU A 670 -27.17 -4.22 5.55
N PHE A 671 -28.17 -4.99 6.00
CA PHE A 671 -28.83 -6.00 5.17
C PHE A 671 -29.57 -5.38 3.98
N GLU A 672 -30.31 -4.29 4.17
CA GLU A 672 -30.98 -3.58 3.07
C GLU A 672 -29.98 -3.04 2.04
N ALA A 673 -28.80 -2.56 2.46
CA ALA A 673 -27.75 -2.12 1.56
C ALA A 673 -27.22 -3.27 0.69
N VAL A 674 -26.96 -4.44 1.30
CA VAL A 674 -26.53 -5.63 0.55
C VAL A 674 -27.67 -6.14 -0.35
N LYS A 675 -28.92 -6.13 0.13
CA LYS A 675 -30.08 -6.56 -0.64
C LYS A 675 -30.35 -5.65 -1.84
N GLN A 676 -30.19 -4.34 -1.70
CA GLN A 676 -30.28 -3.40 -2.81
C GLN A 676 -29.23 -3.70 -3.89
N PHE A 677 -27.98 -3.96 -3.48
CA PHE A 677 -26.94 -4.42 -4.39
C PHE A 677 -27.33 -5.74 -5.07
N TYR A 678 -27.78 -6.73 -4.30
CA TYR A 678 -28.18 -8.05 -4.79
C TYR A 678 -29.29 -7.97 -5.84
N ASP A 679 -30.40 -7.29 -5.51
CA ASP A 679 -31.57 -7.18 -6.39
C ASP A 679 -31.20 -6.38 -7.66
N GLY A 680 -30.37 -5.34 -7.52
CA GLY A 680 -29.88 -4.55 -8.64
C GLY A 680 -28.99 -5.36 -9.59
N VAL A 681 -28.01 -6.11 -9.08
CA VAL A 681 -27.15 -6.98 -9.91
C VAL A 681 -27.98 -8.08 -10.57
N LYS A 682 -28.92 -8.70 -9.85
CA LYS A 682 -29.85 -9.68 -10.43
C LYS A 682 -30.63 -9.09 -11.61
N HIS A 683 -31.10 -7.86 -11.48
CA HIS A 683 -31.80 -7.17 -12.55
C HIS A 683 -30.90 -6.89 -13.76
N LEU A 684 -29.66 -6.44 -13.52
CA LEU A 684 -28.67 -6.22 -14.59
C LEU A 684 -28.35 -7.51 -15.36
N ILE A 685 -28.18 -8.64 -14.67
CA ILE A 685 -27.99 -9.94 -15.33
C ILE A 685 -29.19 -10.29 -16.21
N SER A 686 -30.41 -10.11 -15.71
CA SER A 686 -31.62 -10.35 -16.52
C SER A 686 -31.72 -9.45 -17.76
N LEU A 687 -31.23 -8.20 -17.68
CA LEU A 687 -31.16 -7.30 -18.82
C LEU A 687 -30.09 -7.73 -19.83
N GLU A 688 -28.94 -8.22 -19.36
CA GLU A 688 -27.86 -8.75 -20.20
C GLU A 688 -28.24 -10.04 -20.93
N GLU A 689 -29.05 -10.89 -20.30
CA GLU A 689 -29.62 -12.09 -20.92
C GLU A 689 -30.61 -11.78 -22.04
N LYS A 690 -31.38 -10.69 -21.90
CA LYS A 690 -32.41 -10.27 -22.85
C LYS A 690 -31.88 -9.41 -23.99
N ALA A 691 -30.79 -8.67 -23.76
CA ALA A 691 -30.07 -7.92 -24.78
C ALA A 691 -29.33 -8.88 -25.73
#